data_AF-X1PVR1-F1
#
_entry.id   AF-X1PVR1-F1
#
_cell.length_a   1.000
_cell.length_b   1.000
_cell.length_c   1.000
_cell.angle_alpha   90.00
_cell.angle_beta   90.00
_cell.angle_gamma   90.00
#
_symmetry.space_group_name_H-M   'P 1'
#
loop_
_entity.id
_entity.type
_entity.pdbx_description
1 polymer ?
#
loop_
_entity_poly.entity_id
_entity_poly.type
_entity_poly.pdbx_seq_one_letter_code
_entity_poly.pdbx_strand_id
1 'polypeptide(L)'
;MAVPKFSWGALQKALRFYEKEKLRYFPLVWGQKKPVVKWEPLQSRAATFAELAEWFQEGKSTNAAIICGAASDGLVALCFNDPDGAIEFFGQKLWDKLLGLTFIVKTPRGVHVYLRSSTPISSQFVAKGDNRSWLEIRADGNYIAAPPSLHPSGVLYEAIGVESIASPKNLPAFIEQRLAELGLKARGAQEAKEKPLEPKKVVGRRKKHPPCLESISQGVDEQQREAAALALARHYLIQAYEPGEVFWLLQEWDSKNKPPSYNELLLEQTVRSAEKYRGLVCPLIKDKPTVSTFCVGDSKCDWPKPKKLEEELLPQEEEPEKLNKIAAKKLLETCAFLKHCRKDAATLLEPHWWSMVHVLAVFGDLGREKIHELSQPYARYTEKETEQKIEEAEKAAGKEIGPHTCTFIEQELGFDCPRDCPAKKLDVKSPAGMAKKLASQEIHGIYLYKDKTGWHLNLRKLLGDLHSEYSFKTIFGIVRDDILIYEDGVYNYNGEKVIREECETRVGVPIMTTHTVSEVKNHIARSTFTDRERLNTEKYIINLRNGLLDVRTRKLIPHTPAFLSTVRIPIIYDPQAKCQLLFQPPRFSAPFPFRCIWRRVVTTHVFFPFPGHRKLPGHGPYSTNGVQGESRRPFDNA
;
A
#
# COMPACT_ATOMS: atom_id res chain seq x y z
N MET A 1 -0.06 -17.90 -4.54
CA MET A 1 -0.36 -17.68 -5.96
C MET A 1 0.42 -18.69 -6.78
N ALA A 2 -0.18 -19.30 -7.80
CA ALA A 2 0.53 -20.24 -8.68
C ALA A 2 1.62 -19.49 -9.47
N VAL A 3 2.83 -20.07 -9.57
CA VAL A 3 3.91 -19.50 -10.38
C VAL A 3 3.48 -19.52 -11.85
N PRO A 4 3.53 -18.39 -12.58
CA PRO A 4 3.17 -18.35 -13.99
C PRO A 4 3.97 -19.35 -14.81
N LYS A 5 3.28 -20.13 -15.66
CA LYS A 5 3.93 -21.08 -16.57
C LYS A 5 4.52 -20.34 -17.77
N PHE A 6 5.64 -20.86 -18.28
CA PHE A 6 6.25 -20.36 -19.51
C PHE A 6 5.27 -20.50 -20.70
N SER A 7 5.23 -19.47 -21.56
CA SER A 7 4.41 -19.45 -22.77
C SER A 7 5.28 -19.11 -23.97
N TRP A 8 5.49 -20.11 -24.84
CA TRP A 8 6.26 -19.97 -26.07
C TRP A 8 5.61 -18.95 -27.03
N GLY A 9 4.30 -19.05 -27.26
CA GLY A 9 3.59 -18.13 -28.14
C GLY A 9 3.65 -16.67 -27.68
N ALA A 10 3.60 -16.43 -26.36
CA ALA A 10 3.76 -15.07 -25.83
C ALA A 10 5.17 -14.53 -26.05
N LEU A 11 6.20 -15.36 -25.84
CA LEU A 11 7.58 -14.98 -26.10
C LEU A 11 7.81 -14.72 -27.59
N GLN A 12 7.33 -15.58 -28.49
CA GLN A 12 7.43 -15.36 -29.94
C GLN A 12 6.79 -14.04 -30.38
N LYS A 13 5.62 -13.69 -29.85
CA LYS A 13 4.98 -12.40 -30.12
C LYS A 13 5.88 -11.24 -29.69
N ALA A 14 6.46 -11.32 -28.49
CA ALA A 14 7.37 -10.30 -27.98
C ALA A 14 8.66 -10.18 -28.82
N LEU A 15 9.26 -11.29 -29.24
CA LEU A 15 10.46 -11.28 -30.08
C LEU A 15 10.21 -10.59 -31.43
N ARG A 16 9.05 -10.81 -32.07
CA ARG A 16 8.68 -10.08 -33.30
C ARG A 16 8.58 -8.57 -33.09
N PHE A 17 8.05 -8.15 -31.93
CA PHE A 17 8.04 -6.74 -31.57
C PHE A 17 9.47 -6.20 -31.38
N TYR A 18 10.36 -6.95 -30.72
CA TYR A 18 11.76 -6.57 -30.54
C TYR A 18 12.50 -6.41 -31.86
N GLU A 19 12.30 -7.35 -32.80
CA GLU A 19 12.85 -7.26 -34.15
C GLU A 19 12.32 -6.03 -34.91
N LYS A 20 11.00 -5.80 -34.88
CA LYS A 20 10.35 -4.64 -35.51
C LYS A 20 10.91 -3.31 -34.97
N GLU A 21 11.13 -3.22 -33.66
CA GLU A 21 11.71 -2.06 -32.99
C GLU A 21 13.25 -2.08 -32.98
N LYS A 22 13.90 -2.95 -33.77
CA LYS A 22 15.37 -3.02 -33.89
C LYS A 22 16.09 -3.16 -32.53
N LEU A 23 15.45 -3.83 -31.58
CA LEU A 23 16.02 -4.07 -30.26
C LEU A 23 16.96 -5.28 -30.32
N ARG A 24 18.13 -5.17 -29.69
CA ARG A 24 19.02 -6.31 -29.50
C ARG A 24 18.68 -7.03 -28.21
N TYR A 25 18.45 -8.34 -28.31
CA TYR A 25 18.03 -9.16 -27.19
C TYR A 25 18.83 -10.47 -27.10
N PHE A 26 18.82 -11.06 -25.91
CA PHE A 26 19.54 -12.29 -25.60
C PHE A 26 18.84 -13.05 -24.45
N PRO A 27 19.10 -14.36 -24.27
CA PRO A 27 18.42 -15.17 -23.27
C PRO A 27 18.92 -14.92 -21.84
N LEU A 28 17.99 -14.91 -20.90
CA LEU A 28 18.25 -15.02 -19.47
C LEU A 28 17.71 -16.36 -18.96
N VAL A 29 18.26 -16.84 -17.83
CA VAL A 29 17.75 -18.03 -17.16
C VAL A 29 16.29 -17.79 -16.72
N TRP A 30 15.39 -18.72 -17.05
CA TRP A 30 13.97 -18.62 -16.67
C TRP A 30 13.81 -18.45 -15.14
N GLY A 31 12.97 -17.50 -14.73
CA GLY A 31 12.80 -17.15 -13.32
C GLY A 31 13.96 -16.38 -12.69
N GLN A 32 15.01 -16.02 -13.46
CA GLN A 32 16.16 -15.27 -12.98
C GLN A 32 16.48 -14.07 -13.88
N LYS A 33 17.36 -13.18 -13.41
CA LYS A 33 17.88 -12.05 -14.19
C LYS A 33 19.31 -12.28 -14.72
N LYS A 34 19.77 -13.53 -14.69
CA LYS A 34 21.14 -13.91 -15.05
C LYS A 34 21.21 -14.27 -16.54
N PRO A 35 22.16 -13.70 -17.31
CA PRO A 35 22.40 -14.07 -18.70
C PRO A 35 22.75 -15.55 -18.84
N VAL A 36 22.22 -16.21 -19.88
CA VAL A 36 22.68 -17.56 -20.27
C VAL A 36 23.97 -17.46 -21.10
N VAL A 37 24.17 -16.33 -21.77
CA VAL A 37 25.30 -16.09 -22.67
C VAL A 37 26.08 -14.85 -22.23
N LYS A 38 27.34 -14.75 -22.68
CA LYS A 38 28.14 -13.53 -22.53
C LYS A 38 27.58 -12.46 -23.47
N TRP A 39 26.87 -11.49 -22.90
CA TRP A 39 26.06 -10.53 -23.65
C TRP A 39 26.85 -9.28 -24.05
N GLU A 40 27.98 -8.99 -23.39
CA GLU A 40 28.75 -7.76 -23.61
C GLU A 40 29.18 -7.57 -25.07
N PRO A 41 29.61 -8.62 -25.83
CA PRO A 41 29.91 -8.49 -27.25
C PRO A 41 28.71 -8.08 -28.12
N LEU A 42 27.47 -8.38 -27.70
CA LEU A 42 26.25 -8.05 -28.43
C LEU A 42 25.93 -6.55 -28.42
N GLN A 43 26.69 -5.75 -27.65
CA GLN A 43 26.63 -4.29 -27.73
C GLN A 43 27.23 -3.78 -29.03
N SER A 44 28.27 -4.44 -29.56
CA SER A 44 28.95 -4.04 -30.80
C SER A 44 28.51 -4.84 -32.03
N ARG A 45 28.06 -6.09 -31.87
CA ARG A 45 27.50 -6.91 -32.96
C ARG A 45 26.06 -7.32 -32.72
N ALA A 46 25.31 -7.59 -33.79
CA ALA A 46 24.02 -8.27 -33.68
C ALA A 46 24.21 -9.77 -33.38
N ALA A 47 23.20 -10.38 -32.75
CA ALA A 47 23.09 -11.83 -32.69
C ALA A 47 22.77 -12.38 -34.08
N THR A 48 23.37 -13.50 -34.44
CA THR A 48 23.07 -14.20 -35.69
C THR A 48 21.74 -14.92 -35.60
N PHE A 49 21.13 -15.22 -36.75
CA PHE A 49 19.89 -16.01 -36.79
C PHE A 49 20.05 -17.37 -36.11
N ALA A 50 21.20 -18.03 -36.30
CA ALA A 50 21.51 -19.32 -35.67
C ALA A 50 21.57 -19.21 -34.14
N GLU A 51 22.24 -18.18 -33.61
CA GLU A 51 22.27 -17.89 -32.17
C GLU A 51 20.85 -17.65 -31.61
N LEU A 52 20.05 -16.82 -32.28
CA LEU A 52 18.68 -16.53 -31.85
C LEU A 52 17.79 -17.78 -31.85
N ALA A 53 17.90 -18.62 -32.88
CA ALA A 53 17.15 -19.87 -32.99
C ALA A 53 17.56 -20.89 -31.90
N GLU A 54 18.83 -20.95 -31.53
CA GLU A 54 19.32 -21.80 -30.43
C GLU A 54 18.86 -21.30 -29.05
N TRP A 55 18.85 -19.98 -28.87
CA TRP A 55 18.50 -19.34 -27.60
C TRP A 55 17.01 -19.39 -27.32
N PHE A 56 16.19 -19.19 -28.36
CA PHE A 56 14.74 -19.08 -28.28
C PHE A 56 14.10 -20.16 -29.14
N GLN A 57 13.67 -21.25 -28.49
CA GLN A 57 13.02 -22.38 -29.15
C GLN A 57 11.86 -22.92 -28.33
N GLU A 58 10.91 -23.56 -29.01
CA GLU A 58 9.78 -24.21 -28.37
C GLU A 58 10.23 -25.28 -27.36
N GLY A 59 9.52 -25.38 -26.23
CA GLY A 59 9.87 -26.32 -25.15
C GLY A 59 11.02 -25.88 -24.23
N LYS A 60 11.80 -24.84 -24.61
CA LYS A 60 12.86 -24.28 -23.75
C LYS A 60 12.37 -23.06 -23.00
N SER A 61 12.08 -23.23 -21.71
CA SER A 61 11.71 -22.10 -20.84
C SER A 61 12.88 -21.14 -20.71
N THR A 62 12.69 -19.88 -21.13
CA THR A 62 13.75 -18.88 -21.15
C THR A 62 13.17 -17.48 -20.93
N ASN A 63 13.92 -16.64 -20.24
CA ASN A 63 13.64 -15.22 -20.13
C ASN A 63 14.34 -14.46 -21.29
N ALA A 64 13.90 -13.24 -21.59
CA ALA A 64 14.53 -12.36 -22.56
C ALA A 64 15.07 -11.10 -21.87
N ALA A 65 16.25 -10.66 -22.29
CA ALA A 65 16.80 -9.34 -21.97
C ALA A 65 16.96 -8.51 -23.23
N ILE A 66 16.85 -7.19 -23.09
CA ILE A 66 17.12 -6.21 -24.14
C ILE A 66 18.33 -5.36 -23.74
N ILE A 67 19.29 -5.23 -24.64
CA ILE A 67 20.45 -4.35 -24.50
C ILE A 67 19.98 -2.91 -24.73
N CYS A 68 20.35 -2.00 -23.84
CA CYS A 68 19.97 -0.59 -23.93
C CYS A 68 21.02 0.22 -24.70
N GLY A 69 20.68 1.46 -25.01
CA GLY A 69 21.55 2.43 -25.68
C GLY A 69 21.63 2.25 -27.20
N ALA A 70 22.77 2.64 -27.77
CA ALA A 70 23.03 2.65 -29.20
C ALA A 70 22.85 1.28 -29.87
N ALA A 71 23.13 0.21 -29.13
CA ALA A 71 22.94 -1.17 -29.61
C ALA A 71 21.49 -1.46 -30.02
N SER A 72 20.51 -0.79 -29.40
CA SER A 72 19.08 -0.91 -29.69
C SER A 72 18.49 0.40 -30.20
N ASP A 73 19.22 1.10 -31.06
CA ASP A 73 18.79 2.34 -31.74
C ASP A 73 18.38 3.44 -30.73
N GLY A 74 19.26 3.66 -29.74
CA GLY A 74 19.14 4.73 -28.75
C GLY A 74 18.13 4.44 -27.63
N LEU A 75 17.84 3.17 -27.35
CA LEU A 75 16.90 2.78 -26.29
C LEU A 75 17.36 3.28 -24.92
N VAL A 76 16.49 4.00 -24.22
CA VAL A 76 16.64 4.38 -22.83
C VAL A 76 15.44 3.86 -22.07
N ALA A 77 15.69 3.03 -21.06
CA ALA A 77 14.65 2.56 -20.16
C ALA A 77 14.72 3.31 -18.83
N LEU A 78 13.62 3.98 -18.49
CA LEU A 78 13.42 4.58 -17.18
C LEU A 78 12.75 3.54 -16.28
N CYS A 79 13.55 2.87 -15.46
CA CYS A 79 13.13 1.77 -14.60
C CYS A 79 12.77 2.31 -13.21
N PHE A 80 11.48 2.53 -12.97
CA PHE A 80 10.97 2.95 -11.67
C PHE A 80 10.78 1.73 -10.77
N ASN A 81 11.54 1.67 -9.68
CA ASN A 81 11.43 0.63 -8.65
C ASN A 81 10.55 1.10 -7.48
N ASP A 82 9.50 1.82 -7.81
CA ASP A 82 8.49 2.30 -6.90
C ASP A 82 7.15 2.28 -7.65
N PRO A 83 6.04 1.80 -7.04
CA PRO A 83 4.74 1.75 -7.68
C PRO A 83 4.23 3.11 -8.18
N ASP A 84 4.57 4.18 -7.46
CA ASP A 84 4.16 5.56 -7.75
C ASP A 84 5.22 6.34 -8.53
N GLY A 85 6.44 5.80 -8.63
CA GLY A 85 7.60 6.54 -9.14
C GLY A 85 7.40 7.14 -10.54
N ALA A 86 6.75 6.42 -11.46
CA ALA A 86 6.49 6.94 -12.81
C ALA A 86 5.44 8.07 -12.81
N ILE A 87 4.38 7.94 -12.01
CA ILE A 87 3.34 8.98 -11.88
C ILE A 87 3.92 10.23 -11.27
N GLU A 88 4.73 10.10 -10.22
CA GLU A 88 5.45 11.22 -9.61
C GLU A 88 6.43 11.86 -10.60
N PHE A 89 7.18 11.05 -11.35
CA PHE A 89 8.18 11.53 -12.29
C PHE A 89 7.58 12.25 -13.49
N PHE A 90 6.53 11.72 -14.13
CA PHE A 90 5.93 12.34 -15.31
C PHE A 90 4.79 13.31 -14.97
N GLY A 91 4.18 13.17 -13.80
CA GLY A 91 2.90 13.77 -13.46
C GLY A 91 1.73 12.99 -14.08
N GLN A 92 0.61 12.91 -13.36
CA GLN A 92 -0.57 12.13 -13.74
C GLN A 92 -1.02 12.35 -15.20
N LYS A 93 -1.14 13.61 -15.63
CA LYS A 93 -1.63 13.97 -16.97
C LYS A 93 -0.76 13.44 -18.10
N LEU A 94 0.55 13.40 -17.91
CA LEU A 94 1.48 12.88 -18.93
C LEU A 94 1.53 11.35 -18.85
N TRP A 95 1.57 10.80 -17.63
CA TRP A 95 1.51 9.36 -17.40
C TRP A 95 0.30 8.69 -18.08
N ASP A 96 -0.90 9.26 -17.93
CA ASP A 96 -2.12 8.74 -18.57
C ASP A 96 -2.00 8.67 -20.11
N LYS A 97 -1.23 9.58 -20.72
CA LYS A 97 -0.99 9.58 -22.17
C LYS A 97 0.09 8.60 -22.59
N LEU A 98 1.09 8.35 -21.74
CA LEU A 98 2.25 7.53 -22.11
C LEU A 98 1.86 6.09 -22.45
N LEU A 99 0.82 5.53 -21.82
CA LEU A 99 0.30 4.20 -22.16
C LEU A 99 -0.09 4.06 -23.64
N GLY A 100 -0.61 5.13 -24.26
CA GLY A 100 -0.96 5.16 -25.68
C GLY A 100 0.15 5.66 -26.61
N LEU A 101 1.30 6.07 -26.07
CA LEU A 101 2.37 6.70 -26.84
C LEU A 101 3.66 5.88 -26.88
N THR A 102 3.95 5.08 -25.86
CA THR A 102 5.18 4.30 -25.81
C THR A 102 5.01 2.95 -25.12
N PHE A 103 5.99 2.08 -25.33
CA PHE A 103 6.06 0.77 -24.71
C PHE A 103 6.38 0.92 -23.22
N ILE A 104 5.53 0.31 -22.39
CA ILE A 104 5.66 0.32 -20.93
C ILE A 104 5.55 -1.11 -20.44
N VAL A 105 6.43 -1.48 -19.51
CA VAL A 105 6.49 -2.82 -18.92
C VAL A 105 6.19 -2.72 -17.42
N LYS A 106 5.17 -3.43 -16.96
CA LYS A 106 4.89 -3.66 -15.54
C LYS A 106 5.93 -4.62 -14.97
N THR A 107 6.45 -4.29 -13.79
CA THR A 107 7.48 -5.06 -13.09
C THR A 107 7.04 -5.34 -11.65
N PRO A 108 7.73 -6.18 -10.87
CA PRO A 108 7.30 -6.50 -9.51
C PRO A 108 7.26 -5.31 -8.54
N ARG A 109 8.04 -4.25 -8.80
CA ARG A 109 8.19 -3.09 -7.90
C ARG A 109 7.64 -1.78 -8.47
N GLY A 110 7.28 -1.75 -9.74
CA GLY A 110 6.92 -0.52 -10.45
C GLY A 110 6.85 -0.77 -11.95
N VAL A 111 7.40 0.13 -12.76
CA VAL A 111 7.32 0.04 -14.23
C VAL A 111 8.64 0.40 -14.90
N HIS A 112 8.86 -0.13 -16.10
CA HIS A 112 9.88 0.36 -17.02
C HIS A 112 9.20 1.13 -18.15
N VAL A 113 9.61 2.37 -18.39
CA VAL A 113 9.15 3.18 -19.53
C VAL A 113 10.25 3.22 -20.57
N TYR A 114 9.96 2.72 -21.78
CA TYR A 114 10.95 2.63 -22.85
C TYR A 114 10.80 3.88 -23.73
N LEU A 115 11.91 4.53 -24.01
CA LEU A 115 11.98 5.71 -24.87
C LEU A 115 13.22 5.62 -25.76
N ARG A 116 13.25 6.39 -26.85
CA ARG A 116 14.47 6.58 -27.63
C ARG A 116 15.07 7.95 -27.39
N SER A 117 16.39 7.99 -27.37
CA SER A 117 17.17 9.22 -27.34
C SER A 117 18.10 9.27 -28.54
N SER A 118 18.03 10.35 -29.31
CA SER A 118 19.01 10.64 -30.38
C SER A 118 20.34 11.14 -29.82
N THR A 119 20.36 11.56 -28.55
CA THR A 119 21.55 12.02 -27.83
C THR A 119 21.94 10.99 -26.78
N PRO A 120 23.24 10.68 -26.60
CA PRO A 120 23.68 9.73 -25.57
C PRO A 120 23.20 10.15 -24.17
N ILE A 121 22.70 9.18 -23.40
CA ILE A 121 22.33 9.35 -22.00
C ILE A 121 23.16 8.36 -21.19
N SER A 122 23.80 8.84 -20.13
CA SER A 122 24.52 7.94 -19.22
C SER A 122 23.54 7.17 -18.34
N SER A 123 23.85 5.91 -18.07
CA SER A 123 23.11 5.15 -17.06
C SER A 123 23.36 5.73 -15.66
N GLN A 124 22.29 5.90 -14.90
CA GLN A 124 22.30 6.63 -13.63
C GLN A 124 21.32 6.01 -12.64
N PHE A 125 21.60 6.22 -11.35
CA PHE A 125 20.69 5.87 -10.27
C PHE A 125 20.21 7.14 -9.59
N VAL A 126 18.91 7.17 -9.27
CA VAL A 126 18.26 8.26 -8.55
C VAL A 126 17.64 7.69 -7.29
N ALA A 127 18.08 8.21 -6.15
CA ALA A 127 17.55 7.85 -4.84
C ALA A 127 16.45 8.83 -4.41
N LYS A 128 15.45 8.33 -3.69
CA LYS A 128 14.40 9.14 -3.04
C LYS A 128 14.07 8.55 -1.67
N GLY A 129 14.25 9.33 -0.62
CA GLY A 129 14.16 8.83 0.77
C GLY A 129 15.11 7.66 1.00
N ASP A 130 14.60 6.58 1.60
CA ASP A 130 15.36 5.33 1.82
C ASP A 130 15.49 4.45 0.57
N ASN A 131 14.74 4.74 -0.51
CA ASN A 131 14.81 4.00 -1.76
C ASN A 131 15.98 4.49 -2.62
N ARG A 132 17.15 3.85 -2.46
CA ARG A 132 18.39 4.18 -3.20
C ARG A 132 18.33 3.94 -4.71
N SER A 133 17.33 3.21 -5.19
CA SER A 133 17.15 2.85 -6.60
C SER A 133 15.75 3.22 -7.09
N TRP A 134 15.19 4.31 -6.57
CA TRP A 134 13.82 4.76 -6.90
C TRP A 134 13.59 4.86 -8.41
N LEU A 135 14.56 5.44 -9.13
CA LEU A 135 14.64 5.39 -10.59
C LEU A 135 16.04 4.93 -11.01
N GLU A 136 16.09 3.94 -11.90
CA GLU A 136 17.30 3.55 -12.63
C GLU A 136 17.15 3.91 -14.10
N ILE A 137 18.04 4.77 -14.59
CA ILE A 137 18.12 5.12 -16.01
C ILE A 137 19.07 4.10 -16.64
N ARG A 138 18.55 3.25 -17.52
CA ARG A 138 19.32 2.21 -18.21
C ARG A 138 19.48 2.59 -19.69
N ALA A 139 20.71 2.90 -20.07
CA ALA A 139 21.13 3.29 -21.42
C ALA A 139 22.35 2.45 -21.84
N ASP A 140 23.32 3.03 -22.55
CA ASP A 140 24.53 2.32 -23.01
C ASP A 140 25.23 1.53 -21.87
N GLY A 141 25.85 0.40 -22.22
CA GLY A 141 26.55 -0.44 -21.24
C GLY A 141 25.64 -1.31 -20.37
N ASN A 142 24.32 -1.30 -20.58
CA ASN A 142 23.34 -1.95 -19.70
C ASN A 142 22.32 -2.77 -20.49
N TYR A 143 21.64 -3.68 -19.80
CA TYR A 143 20.48 -4.40 -20.30
C TYR A 143 19.34 -4.37 -19.27
N ILE A 144 18.13 -4.69 -19.73
CA ILE A 144 16.94 -4.84 -18.92
C ILE A 144 16.27 -6.18 -19.22
N ALA A 145 15.69 -6.82 -18.20
CA ALA A 145 14.79 -7.95 -18.43
C ALA A 145 13.50 -7.46 -19.11
N ALA A 146 13.01 -8.21 -20.09
CA ALA A 146 11.94 -7.80 -20.98
C ALA A 146 10.77 -8.81 -20.94
N PRO A 147 9.53 -8.39 -21.23
CA PRO A 147 8.38 -9.29 -21.22
C PRO A 147 8.53 -10.45 -22.25
N PRO A 148 7.91 -11.62 -22.03
CA PRO A 148 7.20 -12.07 -20.83
C PRO A 148 8.13 -12.78 -19.83
N SER A 149 9.29 -12.20 -19.49
CA SER A 149 10.23 -12.83 -18.53
C SER A 149 9.63 -13.00 -17.14
N LEU A 150 10.01 -14.06 -16.44
CA LEU A 150 9.67 -14.32 -15.04
C LEU A 150 10.75 -13.76 -14.10
N HIS A 151 10.34 -12.89 -13.18
CA HIS A 151 11.20 -12.37 -12.11
C HIS A 151 11.46 -13.43 -11.03
N PRO A 152 12.62 -13.40 -10.31
CA PRO A 152 12.88 -14.26 -9.14
C PRO A 152 11.80 -14.28 -8.05
N SER A 153 10.96 -13.25 -8.00
CA SER A 153 9.84 -13.16 -7.06
C SER A 153 8.58 -13.89 -7.53
N GLY A 154 8.60 -14.52 -8.71
CA GLY A 154 7.45 -15.22 -9.28
C GLY A 154 6.45 -14.33 -10.04
N VAL A 155 6.81 -13.08 -10.33
CA VAL A 155 5.97 -12.11 -11.08
C VAL A 155 6.52 -11.93 -12.49
N LEU A 156 5.64 -11.92 -13.51
CA LEU A 156 6.04 -11.68 -14.90
C LEU A 156 6.30 -10.19 -15.16
N TYR A 157 7.25 -9.93 -16.06
CA TYR A 157 7.30 -8.65 -16.78
C TYR A 157 6.18 -8.65 -17.82
N GLU A 158 5.32 -7.64 -17.79
CA GLU A 158 4.11 -7.59 -18.62
C GLU A 158 4.06 -6.28 -19.41
N ALA A 159 3.83 -6.36 -20.72
CA ALA A 159 3.67 -5.18 -21.56
C ALA A 159 2.26 -4.58 -21.36
N ILE A 160 2.19 -3.30 -20.98
CA ILE A 160 0.93 -2.58 -20.70
C ILE A 160 0.74 -1.31 -21.54
N GLY A 161 1.77 -0.88 -22.27
CA GLY A 161 1.70 0.24 -23.21
C GLY A 161 1.50 -0.21 -24.67
N VAL A 162 1.40 0.74 -25.58
CA VAL A 162 1.35 0.48 -27.03
C VAL A 162 2.64 -0.23 -27.51
N GLU A 163 2.52 -1.13 -28.48
CA GLU A 163 3.64 -1.84 -29.12
C GLU A 163 4.42 -0.94 -30.10
N SER A 164 4.96 0.17 -29.57
CA SER A 164 5.90 1.08 -30.24
C SER A 164 6.71 1.88 -29.21
N ILE A 165 7.92 2.33 -29.56
CA ILE A 165 8.79 3.10 -28.65
C ILE A 165 8.85 4.56 -29.11
N ALA A 166 8.43 5.48 -28.25
CA ALA A 166 8.43 6.91 -28.54
C ALA A 166 9.84 7.51 -28.55
N SER A 167 10.06 8.48 -29.44
CA SER A 167 11.31 9.25 -29.58
C SER A 167 11.09 10.72 -29.22
N PRO A 168 10.97 11.07 -27.92
CA PRO A 168 10.76 12.45 -27.51
C PRO A 168 11.97 13.33 -27.87
N LYS A 169 11.69 14.56 -28.30
CA LYS A 169 12.74 15.56 -28.54
C LYS A 169 13.39 15.95 -27.21
N ASN A 170 14.72 16.01 -27.18
CA ASN A 170 15.52 16.44 -26.02
C ASN A 170 15.23 15.67 -24.73
N LEU A 171 15.15 14.34 -24.81
CA LEU A 171 14.95 13.46 -23.65
C LEU A 171 15.90 13.74 -22.46
N PRO A 172 17.21 13.97 -22.65
CA PRO A 172 18.10 14.24 -21.52
C PRO A 172 17.69 15.49 -20.75
N ALA A 173 17.42 16.60 -21.44
CA ALA A 173 17.00 17.85 -20.83
C ALA A 173 15.67 17.72 -20.08
N PHE A 174 14.73 16.93 -20.65
CA PHE A 174 13.48 16.62 -19.95
C PHE A 174 13.74 15.86 -18.64
N ILE A 175 14.59 14.83 -18.66
CA ILE A 175 14.92 14.06 -17.46
C ILE A 175 15.57 14.97 -16.40
N GLU A 176 16.57 15.76 -16.79
CA GLU A 176 17.26 16.70 -15.89
C GLU A 176 16.31 17.70 -15.25
N GLN A 177 15.42 18.30 -16.05
CA GLN A 177 14.40 19.22 -15.55
C GLN A 177 13.49 18.54 -14.52
N ARG A 178 13.01 17.33 -14.80
CA ARG A 178 12.11 16.60 -13.89
C ARG A 178 12.80 16.20 -12.59
N LEU A 179 14.06 15.79 -12.65
CA LEU A 179 14.85 15.52 -11.45
C LEU A 179 15.04 16.78 -10.60
N ALA A 180 15.33 17.92 -11.24
CA ALA A 180 15.48 19.20 -10.55
C ALA A 180 14.16 19.66 -9.90
N GLU A 181 13.03 19.57 -10.60
CA GLU A 181 11.69 19.89 -10.09
C GLU A 181 11.32 19.05 -8.85
N LEU A 182 11.77 17.81 -8.79
CA LEU A 182 11.55 16.90 -7.67
C LEU A 182 12.60 17.03 -6.56
N GLY A 183 13.61 17.89 -6.72
CA GLY A 183 14.72 18.03 -5.78
C GLY A 183 15.62 16.78 -5.68
N LEU A 184 15.64 15.96 -6.73
CA LEU A 184 16.39 14.70 -6.78
C LEU A 184 17.73 14.90 -7.50
N LYS A 185 18.76 14.20 -7.04
CA LYS A 185 20.08 14.19 -7.68
C LYS A 185 20.39 12.81 -8.25
N ALA A 186 20.74 12.78 -9.53
CA ALA A 186 21.30 11.58 -10.15
C ALA A 186 22.74 11.37 -9.67
N ARG A 187 23.10 10.10 -9.45
CA ARG A 187 24.49 9.69 -9.20
C ARG A 187 24.96 8.85 -10.38
N GLY A 188 26.18 9.08 -10.84
CA GLY A 188 26.75 8.28 -11.93
C GLY A 188 26.85 6.81 -11.53
N ALA A 189 26.60 5.89 -12.47
CA ALA A 189 26.71 4.45 -12.21
C ALA A 189 28.11 4.02 -11.68
N GLN A 190 29.15 4.83 -11.90
CA GLN A 190 30.50 4.63 -11.35
C GLN A 190 30.65 5.12 -9.90
N GLU A 191 30.01 6.23 -9.51
CA GLU A 191 30.02 6.74 -8.12
C GLU A 191 29.10 5.93 -7.19
N ALA A 192 28.18 5.16 -7.77
CA ALA A 192 27.30 4.22 -7.05
C ALA A 192 27.92 2.82 -6.84
N LYS A 193 29.19 2.57 -7.23
CA LYS A 193 29.90 1.42 -6.69
C LYS A 193 30.24 1.71 -5.24
N GLU A 194 29.45 1.15 -4.32
CA GLU A 194 29.84 1.12 -2.91
C GLU A 194 31.29 0.63 -2.82
N LYS A 195 32.14 1.33 -2.06
CA LYS A 195 33.56 0.96 -1.90
C LYS A 195 33.61 -0.53 -1.52
N PRO A 196 34.40 -1.37 -2.22
CA PRO A 196 34.45 -2.81 -1.96
C PRO A 196 34.65 -3.11 -0.47
N LEU A 197 33.93 -4.09 0.08
CA LEU A 197 34.15 -4.51 1.46
C LEU A 197 35.59 -5.05 1.59
N GLU A 198 36.39 -4.42 2.43
CA GLU A 198 37.72 -4.93 2.76
C GLU A 198 37.56 -6.09 3.78
N PRO A 199 38.02 -7.31 3.47
CA PRO A 199 37.85 -8.45 4.36
C PRO A 199 38.69 -8.28 5.63
N LYS A 200 38.06 -8.42 6.80
CA LYS A 200 38.70 -8.28 8.10
C LYS A 200 38.77 -9.63 8.81
N LYS A 201 39.98 -10.12 9.05
CA LYS A 201 40.19 -11.40 9.73
C LYS A 201 39.70 -11.34 11.18
N VAL A 202 38.85 -12.29 11.56
CA VAL A 202 38.36 -12.44 12.94
C VAL A 202 39.35 -13.28 13.75
N VAL A 203 39.78 -12.78 14.93
CA VAL A 203 40.65 -13.52 15.86
C VAL A 203 39.94 -13.67 17.22
N GLY A 204 39.88 -14.90 17.75
CA GLY A 204 39.43 -15.18 19.13
C GLY A 204 37.92 -15.04 19.42
N ARG A 205 37.12 -14.59 18.46
CA ARG A 205 35.66 -14.37 18.61
C ARG A 205 34.91 -15.33 17.68
N ARG A 206 34.52 -16.51 18.14
CA ARG A 206 33.52 -17.36 17.47
C ARG A 206 32.43 -17.70 18.48
N LYS A 207 31.27 -17.03 18.40
CA LYS A 207 30.14 -17.39 19.28
C LYS A 207 29.41 -18.62 18.71
N LYS A 208 28.62 -19.27 19.57
CA LYS A 208 27.85 -20.48 19.24
C LYS A 208 26.93 -20.25 18.03
N HIS A 209 26.62 -21.30 17.26
CA HIS A 209 25.58 -21.28 16.23
C HIS A 209 24.36 -22.11 16.65
N PRO A 210 23.15 -21.82 16.12
CA PRO A 210 22.05 -22.78 16.19
C PRO A 210 22.42 -24.07 15.44
N PRO A 211 21.85 -25.23 15.79
CA PRO A 211 22.20 -26.51 15.19
C PRO A 211 22.20 -26.52 13.66
N CYS A 212 21.23 -25.84 13.04
CA CYS A 212 21.14 -25.72 11.59
C CYS A 212 22.30 -24.94 10.96
N LEU A 213 22.79 -23.88 11.62
CA LEU A 213 23.92 -23.10 11.14
C LEU A 213 25.26 -23.74 11.50
N GLU A 214 25.33 -24.54 12.57
CA GLU A 214 26.50 -25.40 12.81
C GLU A 214 26.72 -26.32 11.60
N SER A 215 25.67 -27.02 11.15
CA SER A 215 25.77 -27.88 9.96
C SER A 215 26.12 -27.10 8.70
N ILE A 216 25.45 -25.97 8.44
CA ILE A 216 25.72 -25.13 7.27
C ILE A 216 27.17 -24.59 7.28
N SER A 217 27.71 -24.26 8.45
CA SER A 217 29.07 -23.71 8.58
C SER A 217 30.18 -24.69 8.19
N GLN A 218 29.88 -26.00 8.13
CA GLN A 218 30.82 -27.04 7.69
C GLN A 218 30.94 -27.14 6.15
N GLY A 219 30.13 -26.38 5.42
CA GLY A 219 30.09 -26.37 3.95
C GLY A 219 28.82 -27.03 3.41
N VAL A 220 28.39 -26.59 2.22
CA VAL A 220 27.18 -27.05 1.56
C VAL A 220 27.40 -27.32 0.07
N ASP A 221 26.44 -27.98 -0.57
CA ASP A 221 26.47 -28.20 -2.01
C ASP A 221 26.08 -26.93 -2.79
N GLU A 222 26.48 -26.86 -4.07
CA GLU A 222 26.27 -25.69 -4.94
C GLU A 222 24.83 -25.15 -4.95
N GLN A 223 23.82 -26.02 -4.93
CA GLN A 223 22.40 -25.63 -4.95
C GLN A 223 21.92 -24.96 -3.65
N GLN A 224 22.63 -25.20 -2.54
CA GLN A 224 22.27 -24.72 -1.21
C GLN A 224 23.03 -23.43 -0.84
N ARG A 225 24.17 -23.20 -1.51
CA ARG A 225 25.15 -22.15 -1.22
C ARG A 225 24.57 -20.74 -1.10
N GLU A 226 23.68 -20.32 -1.99
CA GLU A 226 23.13 -18.95 -1.96
C GLU A 226 22.25 -18.71 -0.72
N ALA A 227 21.38 -19.67 -0.38
CA ALA A 227 20.52 -19.58 0.80
C ALA A 227 21.33 -19.70 2.10
N ALA A 228 22.32 -20.59 2.11
CA ALA A 228 23.24 -20.81 3.23
C ALA A 228 24.11 -19.57 3.53
N ALA A 229 24.70 -18.95 2.50
CA ALA A 229 25.52 -17.74 2.63
C ALA A 229 24.72 -16.59 3.27
N LEU A 230 23.48 -16.37 2.81
CA LEU A 230 22.60 -15.34 3.36
C LEU A 230 22.23 -15.60 4.83
N ALA A 231 21.98 -16.86 5.19
CA ALA A 231 21.64 -17.25 6.56
C ALA A 231 22.83 -17.05 7.52
N LEU A 232 24.03 -17.48 7.11
CA LEU A 232 25.27 -17.24 7.86
C LEU A 232 25.58 -15.73 8.00
N ALA A 233 25.47 -14.97 6.91
CA ALA A 233 25.74 -13.54 6.92
C ALA A 233 24.87 -12.79 7.94
N ARG A 234 23.56 -13.04 7.93
CA ARG A 234 22.63 -12.45 8.90
C ARG A 234 22.94 -12.88 10.33
N HIS A 235 23.27 -14.16 10.52
CA HIS A 235 23.60 -14.69 11.84
C HIS A 235 24.82 -13.98 12.44
N TYR A 236 25.89 -13.81 11.67
CA TYR A 236 27.07 -13.08 12.13
C TYR A 236 26.75 -11.60 12.40
N LEU A 237 25.98 -10.92 11.55
CA LEU A 237 25.62 -9.52 11.80
C LEU A 237 24.86 -9.30 13.13
N ILE A 238 23.98 -10.22 13.52
CA ILE A 238 23.25 -10.16 14.81
C ILE A 238 24.19 -10.33 15.99
N GLN A 239 25.23 -11.14 15.81
CA GLN A 239 26.27 -11.32 16.80
C GLN A 239 27.21 -10.10 16.89
N ALA A 240 26.92 -9.02 16.17
CA ALA A 240 27.69 -7.78 16.12
C ALA A 240 29.09 -7.97 15.52
N TYR A 241 29.17 -8.75 14.44
CA TYR A 241 30.32 -8.73 13.53
C TYR A 241 30.15 -7.58 12.52
N GLU A 242 31.25 -6.93 12.18
CA GLU A 242 31.29 -5.89 11.14
C GLU A 242 31.16 -6.51 9.75
N PRO A 243 30.61 -5.78 8.75
CA PRO A 243 30.46 -6.29 7.38
C PRO A 243 31.74 -6.86 6.76
N GLY A 244 32.90 -6.23 7.01
CA GLY A 244 34.19 -6.74 6.55
C GLY A 244 34.60 -8.05 7.24
N GLU A 245 34.22 -8.25 8.50
CA GLU A 245 34.45 -9.50 9.23
C GLU A 245 33.54 -10.62 8.72
N VAL A 246 32.26 -10.30 8.47
CA VAL A 246 31.30 -11.23 7.87
C VAL A 246 31.75 -11.63 6.47
N PHE A 247 32.23 -10.68 5.68
CA PHE A 247 32.76 -10.94 4.34
C PHE A 247 33.93 -11.92 4.39
N TRP A 248 34.89 -11.71 5.30
CA TRP A 248 36.00 -12.63 5.51
C TRP A 248 35.54 -14.03 5.97
N LEU A 249 34.58 -14.11 6.91
CA LEU A 249 34.02 -15.37 7.39
C LEU A 249 33.31 -16.17 6.28
N LEU A 250 32.61 -15.47 5.38
CA LEU A 250 31.98 -16.11 4.22
C LEU A 250 33.01 -16.61 3.21
N GLN A 251 34.13 -15.90 3.02
CA GLN A 251 35.23 -16.39 2.17
C GLN A 251 35.85 -17.67 2.75
N GLU A 252 36.08 -17.72 4.07
CA GLU A 252 36.55 -18.95 4.74
C GLU A 252 35.53 -20.07 4.60
N TRP A 253 34.25 -19.79 4.77
CA TRP A 253 33.17 -20.75 4.60
C TRP A 253 33.06 -21.26 3.16
N ASP A 254 33.20 -20.41 2.15
CA ASP A 254 33.05 -20.81 0.75
C ASP A 254 34.12 -21.82 0.31
N SER A 255 35.32 -21.76 0.92
CA SER A 255 36.38 -22.76 0.70
C SER A 255 35.99 -24.17 1.14
N LYS A 256 34.97 -24.30 2.01
CA LYS A 256 34.46 -25.57 2.54
C LYS A 256 33.29 -26.13 1.71
N ASN A 257 32.74 -25.35 0.78
CA ASN A 257 31.61 -25.76 -0.06
C ASN A 257 32.02 -26.75 -1.16
N LYS A 258 31.05 -27.49 -1.71
CA LYS A 258 31.27 -28.49 -2.77
C LYS A 258 30.45 -28.18 -4.03
N PRO A 259 31.08 -27.69 -5.12
CA PRO A 259 32.41 -27.07 -5.16
C PRO A 259 32.43 -25.67 -4.51
N PRO A 260 33.61 -25.14 -4.13
CA PRO A 260 33.77 -23.74 -3.77
C PRO A 260 33.41 -22.80 -4.94
N SER A 261 32.83 -21.63 -4.67
CA SER A 261 32.51 -20.68 -5.75
C SER A 261 33.67 -19.72 -6.07
N TYR A 262 34.43 -19.34 -5.03
CA TYR A 262 35.41 -18.24 -5.01
C TYR A 262 34.88 -16.92 -5.59
N ASN A 263 33.55 -16.72 -5.59
CA ASN A 263 32.92 -15.55 -6.15
C ASN A 263 32.81 -14.45 -5.09
N GLU A 264 33.89 -13.71 -4.91
CA GLU A 264 34.00 -12.64 -3.89
C GLU A 264 32.90 -11.57 -4.06
N LEU A 265 32.56 -11.21 -5.31
CA LEU A 265 31.51 -10.23 -5.59
C LEU A 265 30.14 -10.69 -5.08
N LEU A 266 29.83 -11.99 -5.24
CA LEU A 266 28.57 -12.55 -4.77
C LEU A 266 28.50 -12.60 -3.23
N LEU A 267 29.61 -12.96 -2.58
CA LEU A 267 29.71 -12.96 -1.12
C LEU A 267 29.56 -11.54 -0.57
N GLU A 268 30.22 -10.55 -1.19
CA GLU A 268 30.09 -9.14 -0.83
C GLU A 268 28.64 -8.65 -0.95
N GLN A 269 27.98 -8.93 -2.09
CA GLN A 269 26.57 -8.61 -2.30
C GLN A 269 25.66 -9.28 -1.27
N THR A 270 25.99 -10.49 -0.85
CA THR A 270 25.25 -11.23 0.18
C THR A 270 25.35 -10.55 1.54
N VAL A 271 26.54 -10.09 1.93
CA VAL A 271 26.74 -9.31 3.18
C VAL A 271 25.91 -8.02 3.13
N ARG A 272 26.04 -7.24 2.05
CA ARG A 272 25.30 -5.97 1.87
C ARG A 272 23.78 -6.17 1.87
N SER A 273 23.31 -7.29 1.32
CA SER A 273 21.90 -7.68 1.37
C SER A 273 21.44 -8.05 2.78
N ALA A 274 22.28 -8.78 3.53
CA ALA A 274 22.01 -9.16 4.91
C ALA A 274 21.98 -7.95 5.86
N GLU A 275 22.81 -6.93 5.64
CA GLU A 275 22.83 -5.69 6.45
C GLU A 275 21.50 -4.94 6.47
N LYS A 276 20.73 -4.99 5.37
CA LYS A 276 19.42 -4.35 5.26
C LYS A 276 18.36 -4.95 6.17
N TYR A 277 18.56 -6.18 6.63
CA TYR A 277 17.58 -6.97 7.35
C TYR A 277 18.26 -7.69 8.54
N ARG A 278 18.55 -6.92 9.59
CA ARG A 278 19.16 -7.45 10.82
C ARG A 278 18.16 -8.35 11.55
N GLY A 279 18.45 -9.65 11.62
CA GLY A 279 17.62 -10.64 12.34
C GLY A 279 17.80 -12.06 11.83
N LEU A 280 17.88 -13.03 12.76
CA LEU A 280 18.00 -14.46 12.44
C LEU A 280 16.57 -14.93 12.38
N VAL A 281 16.11 -15.18 11.18
CA VAL A 281 14.72 -15.53 10.95
C VAL A 281 14.71 -17.03 10.65
N CYS A 282 14.27 -17.85 11.60
CA CYS A 282 14.07 -19.29 11.40
C CYS A 282 13.42 -19.63 10.04
N PRO A 283 12.42 -18.87 9.55
CA PRO A 283 11.89 -18.99 8.19
C PRO A 283 12.92 -19.02 7.05
N LEU A 284 14.06 -18.32 7.14
CA LEU A 284 15.10 -18.35 6.09
C LEU A 284 15.70 -19.74 5.86
N ILE A 285 15.64 -20.59 6.88
CA ILE A 285 16.10 -21.97 6.81
C ILE A 285 14.87 -22.88 6.69
N LYS A 286 13.90 -22.78 7.61
CA LYS A 286 12.73 -23.66 7.70
C LYS A 286 11.87 -23.66 6.43
N ASP A 287 11.68 -22.51 5.80
CA ASP A 287 10.73 -22.36 4.69
C ASP A 287 11.41 -22.42 3.32
N LYS A 288 12.74 -22.48 3.27
CA LYS A 288 13.51 -22.56 2.02
C LYS A 288 13.84 -24.01 1.68
N PRO A 289 13.26 -24.59 0.60
CA PRO A 289 13.44 -26.01 0.26
C PRO A 289 14.90 -26.45 0.11
N THR A 290 15.80 -25.55 -0.29
CA THR A 290 17.22 -25.86 -0.52
C THR A 290 18.02 -26.07 0.77
N VAL A 291 17.58 -25.47 1.89
CA VAL A 291 18.30 -25.50 3.17
C VAL A 291 17.44 -25.93 4.36
N SER A 292 16.16 -26.23 4.14
CA SER A 292 15.23 -26.67 5.19
C SER A 292 15.63 -27.99 5.82
N THR A 293 16.37 -28.84 5.10
CA THR A 293 16.91 -30.11 5.60
C THR A 293 17.90 -29.92 6.76
N PHE A 294 18.53 -28.75 6.88
CA PHE A 294 19.41 -28.43 8.02
C PHE A 294 18.62 -28.05 9.29
N CYS A 295 17.32 -27.76 9.19
CA CYS A 295 16.50 -27.41 10.35
C CYS A 295 16.18 -28.66 11.17
N VAL A 296 16.54 -28.66 12.46
CA VAL A 296 16.26 -29.77 13.39
C VAL A 296 14.82 -29.76 13.95
N GLY A 297 14.01 -28.76 13.58
CA GLY A 297 12.64 -28.59 14.04
C GLY A 297 12.52 -27.91 15.41
N ASP A 298 11.31 -27.42 15.71
CA ASP A 298 11.05 -26.59 16.91
C ASP A 298 11.20 -27.36 18.23
N SER A 299 11.04 -28.68 18.22
CA SER A 299 11.13 -29.56 19.39
C SER A 299 12.55 -29.99 19.76
N LYS A 300 13.51 -29.85 18.85
CA LYS A 300 14.92 -30.25 19.04
C LYS A 300 15.90 -29.07 18.95
N CYS A 301 15.41 -27.85 18.75
CA CYS A 301 16.23 -26.66 18.59
C CYS A 301 16.21 -25.85 19.89
N ASP A 302 17.29 -25.96 20.68
CA ASP A 302 17.45 -25.24 21.95
C ASP A 302 18.01 -23.81 21.77
N TRP A 303 18.11 -23.34 20.53
CA TRP A 303 18.59 -21.99 20.25
C TRP A 303 17.51 -20.97 20.63
N PRO A 304 17.86 -19.86 21.34
CA PRO A 304 16.91 -18.81 21.66
C PRO A 304 16.28 -18.30 20.36
N LYS A 305 15.00 -18.60 20.16
CA LYS A 305 14.24 -18.00 19.08
C LYS A 305 14.24 -16.49 19.35
N PRO A 306 14.34 -15.63 18.33
CA PRO A 306 14.11 -14.22 18.55
C PRO A 306 12.79 -14.11 19.29
N LYS A 307 12.80 -13.60 20.53
CA LYS A 307 11.57 -13.15 21.16
C LYS A 307 10.93 -12.24 20.12
N LYS A 308 9.66 -12.52 19.82
CA LYS A 308 8.88 -11.70 18.90
C LYS A 308 9.11 -10.25 19.31
N LEU A 309 9.71 -9.45 18.44
CA LEU A 309 9.73 -8.00 18.60
C LEU A 309 8.30 -7.44 18.70
N GLU A 310 7.30 -8.23 18.26
CA GLU A 310 5.87 -8.00 18.44
C GLU A 310 5.42 -8.06 19.91
N GLU A 311 6.05 -8.86 20.79
CA GLU A 311 5.60 -9.00 22.20
C GLU A 311 6.00 -7.80 23.08
N GLU A 312 7.13 -7.13 22.80
CA GLU A 312 7.53 -5.93 23.55
C GLU A 312 6.74 -4.67 23.15
N LEU A 313 6.14 -4.66 21.95
CA LEU A 313 5.40 -3.52 21.40
C LEU A 313 3.87 -3.66 21.50
N LEU A 314 3.35 -4.87 21.77
CA LEU A 314 1.94 -5.05 22.13
C LEU A 314 1.68 -4.42 23.51
N PRO A 315 0.44 -3.98 23.81
CA PRO A 315 0.12 -3.47 25.14
C PRO A 315 0.56 -4.52 26.17
N GLN A 316 1.51 -4.12 27.03
CA GLN A 316 2.03 -4.94 28.14
C GLN A 316 0.84 -5.54 28.90
N GLU A 317 0.97 -6.78 29.38
CA GLU A 317 -0.07 -7.43 30.17
C GLU A 317 -0.60 -6.44 31.20
N GLU A 318 -1.90 -6.12 31.10
CA GLU A 318 -2.53 -5.16 31.99
C GLU A 318 -2.30 -5.63 33.42
N GLU A 319 -1.85 -4.74 34.31
CA GLU A 319 -2.09 -4.96 35.73
C GLU A 319 -3.61 -5.09 35.88
N PRO A 320 -4.15 -6.28 36.23
CA PRO A 320 -5.60 -6.52 36.26
C PRO A 320 -6.32 -5.52 37.16
N GLU A 321 -5.61 -4.99 38.15
CA GLU A 321 -6.02 -3.95 39.07
C GLU A 321 -6.38 -2.63 38.35
N LYS A 322 -5.57 -2.17 37.39
CA LYS A 322 -5.82 -0.92 36.66
C LYS A 322 -7.07 -1.03 35.80
N LEU A 323 -7.23 -2.13 35.08
CA LEU A 323 -8.43 -2.39 34.27
C LEU A 323 -9.67 -2.47 35.16
N ASN A 324 -9.63 -3.27 36.23
CA ASN A 324 -10.76 -3.45 37.14
C ASN A 324 -11.17 -2.13 37.80
N LYS A 325 -10.21 -1.26 38.14
CA LYS A 325 -10.48 0.08 38.70
C LYS A 325 -11.28 0.96 37.74
N ILE A 326 -10.87 1.03 36.48
CA ILE A 326 -11.59 1.81 35.46
C ILE A 326 -12.95 1.16 35.18
N ALA A 327 -13.02 -0.17 35.09
CA ALA A 327 -14.25 -0.90 34.83
C ALA A 327 -15.29 -0.69 35.94
N ALA A 328 -14.91 -0.85 37.21
CA ALA A 328 -15.82 -0.62 38.34
C ALA A 328 -16.36 0.82 38.35
N LYS A 329 -15.51 1.81 38.07
CA LYS A 329 -15.94 3.21 37.92
C LYS A 329 -16.97 3.36 36.79
N LYS A 330 -16.66 2.87 35.59
CA LYS A 330 -17.58 2.92 34.44
C LYS A 330 -18.90 2.22 34.73
N LEU A 331 -18.87 1.09 35.43
CA LEU A 331 -20.06 0.34 35.80
C LEU A 331 -21.05 1.20 36.58
N LEU A 332 -20.57 1.86 37.64
CA LEU A 332 -21.39 2.71 38.51
C LEU A 332 -21.83 4.01 37.82
N GLU A 333 -21.03 4.52 36.88
CA GLU A 333 -21.34 5.72 36.10
C GLU A 333 -22.33 5.48 34.95
N THR A 334 -22.39 4.27 34.39
CA THR A 334 -23.11 4.01 33.13
C THR A 334 -24.27 3.01 33.24
N CYS A 335 -24.21 2.04 34.15
CA CYS A 335 -25.27 1.03 34.26
C CYS A 335 -26.48 1.57 35.05
N ALA A 336 -27.65 1.60 34.41
CA ALA A 336 -28.90 2.04 35.05
C ALA A 336 -29.28 1.15 36.25
N PHE A 337 -29.08 -0.17 36.15
CA PHE A 337 -29.38 -1.10 37.23
C PHE A 337 -28.52 -0.84 38.47
N LEU A 338 -27.20 -0.67 38.33
CA LEU A 338 -26.33 -0.38 39.49
C LEU A 338 -26.61 1.00 40.09
N LYS A 339 -27.00 1.98 39.27
CA LYS A 339 -27.47 3.28 39.77
C LYS A 339 -28.74 3.14 40.61
N HIS A 340 -29.69 2.31 40.17
CA HIS A 340 -30.89 1.98 40.93
C HIS A 340 -30.52 1.30 42.26
N CYS A 341 -29.69 0.24 42.23
CA CYS A 341 -29.26 -0.45 43.45
C CYS A 341 -28.59 0.49 44.46
N ARG A 342 -27.78 1.46 43.99
CA ARG A 342 -27.17 2.47 44.85
C ARG A 342 -28.17 3.49 45.38
N LYS A 343 -29.05 4.01 44.51
CA LYS A 343 -29.99 5.09 44.86
C LYS A 343 -31.05 4.60 45.84
N ASP A 344 -31.56 3.39 45.62
CA ASP A 344 -32.70 2.83 46.33
C ASP A 344 -32.25 1.78 47.36
N ALA A 345 -30.98 1.80 47.77
CA ALA A 345 -30.34 0.80 48.62
C ALA A 345 -31.14 0.49 49.90
N ALA A 346 -31.68 1.51 50.58
CA ALA A 346 -32.45 1.32 51.82
C ALA A 346 -33.75 0.52 51.65
N THR A 347 -34.32 0.52 50.45
CA THR A 347 -35.59 -0.16 50.13
C THR A 347 -35.44 -1.21 49.03
N LEU A 348 -34.19 -1.59 48.72
CA LEU A 348 -33.90 -2.50 47.62
C LEU A 348 -34.48 -3.90 47.91
N LEU A 349 -34.90 -4.62 46.87
CA LEU A 349 -35.34 -6.00 47.01
C LEU A 349 -34.13 -6.95 47.08
N GLU A 350 -34.24 -8.02 47.85
CA GLU A 350 -33.15 -9.00 48.01
C GLU A 350 -32.63 -9.56 46.67
N PRO A 351 -33.48 -9.94 45.69
CA PRO A 351 -32.98 -10.43 44.39
C PRO A 351 -32.18 -9.39 43.60
N HIS A 352 -32.48 -8.10 43.77
CA HIS A 352 -31.75 -7.00 43.14
C HIS A 352 -30.41 -6.77 43.84
N TRP A 353 -30.41 -6.82 45.18
CA TRP A 353 -29.20 -6.76 45.99
C TRP A 353 -28.27 -7.93 45.66
N TRP A 354 -28.79 -9.15 45.58
CA TRP A 354 -28.03 -10.34 45.18
C TRP A 354 -27.41 -10.20 43.79
N SER A 355 -28.17 -9.67 42.83
CA SER A 355 -27.66 -9.44 41.48
C SER A 355 -26.60 -8.33 41.42
N MET A 356 -26.70 -7.32 42.29
CA MET A 356 -25.65 -6.31 42.46
C MET A 356 -24.34 -6.96 42.94
N VAL A 357 -24.40 -7.84 43.94
CA VAL A 357 -23.26 -8.61 44.45
C VAL A 357 -22.63 -9.44 43.33
N HIS A 358 -23.43 -10.23 42.60
CA HIS A 358 -22.95 -11.09 41.50
C HIS A 358 -22.24 -10.31 40.38
N VAL A 359 -22.70 -9.10 40.09
CA VAL A 359 -22.10 -8.25 39.06
C VAL A 359 -20.78 -7.62 39.53
N LEU A 360 -20.67 -7.26 40.82
CA LEU A 360 -19.48 -6.59 41.35
C LEU A 360 -18.37 -7.55 41.78
N ALA A 361 -18.70 -8.77 42.21
CA ALA A 361 -17.71 -9.75 42.70
C ALA A 361 -16.63 -10.09 41.66
N VAL A 362 -16.92 -9.96 40.37
CA VAL A 362 -15.99 -10.23 39.25
C VAL A 362 -14.81 -9.25 39.15
N PHE A 363 -14.77 -8.22 39.99
CA PHE A 363 -13.68 -7.24 40.10
C PHE A 363 -12.74 -7.50 41.29
N GLY A 364 -12.85 -8.66 41.94
CA GLY A 364 -11.97 -9.06 43.06
C GLY A 364 -12.13 -8.16 44.28
N ASP A 365 -11.03 -7.85 44.96
CA ASP A 365 -11.02 -7.05 46.19
C ASP A 365 -11.69 -5.67 46.04
N LEU A 366 -11.49 -5.02 44.88
CA LEU A 366 -12.18 -3.77 44.57
C LEU A 366 -13.70 -3.96 44.47
N GLY A 367 -14.14 -5.07 43.87
CA GLY A 367 -15.54 -5.45 43.80
C GLY A 367 -16.14 -5.65 45.19
N ARG A 368 -15.44 -6.41 46.04
CA ARG A 368 -15.77 -6.64 47.45
C ARG A 368 -15.94 -5.33 48.22
N GLU A 369 -14.98 -4.41 48.14
CA GLU A 369 -15.06 -3.09 48.78
C GLU A 369 -16.32 -2.33 48.33
N LYS A 370 -16.60 -2.30 47.01
CA LYS A 370 -17.78 -1.63 46.45
C LYS A 370 -19.09 -2.30 46.85
N ILE A 371 -19.11 -3.62 47.03
CA ILE A 371 -20.29 -4.32 47.52
C ILE A 371 -20.61 -3.87 48.94
N HIS A 372 -19.62 -3.83 49.84
CA HIS A 372 -19.83 -3.33 51.20
C HIS A 372 -20.29 -1.86 51.20
N GLU A 373 -19.61 -0.99 50.45
CA GLU A 373 -19.99 0.43 50.33
C GLU A 373 -21.45 0.62 49.91
N LEU A 374 -21.87 -0.07 48.85
CA LEU A 374 -23.23 0.06 48.30
C LEU A 374 -24.28 -0.64 49.15
N SER A 375 -23.89 -1.65 49.93
CA SER A 375 -24.81 -2.41 50.79
C SER A 375 -25.02 -1.77 52.14
N GLN A 376 -24.16 -0.86 52.62
CA GLN A 376 -24.31 -0.24 53.94
C GLN A 376 -25.72 0.32 54.24
N PRO A 377 -26.41 1.00 53.29
CA PRO A 377 -27.76 1.52 53.55
C PRO A 377 -28.86 0.45 53.49
N TYR A 378 -28.56 -0.76 53.00
CA TYR A 378 -29.55 -1.82 52.80
C TYR A 378 -30.11 -2.34 54.13
N ALA A 379 -31.44 -2.48 54.21
CA ALA A 379 -32.15 -2.73 55.46
C ALA A 379 -31.70 -3.99 56.23
N ARG A 380 -31.19 -5.00 55.52
CA ARG A 380 -30.69 -6.26 56.11
C ARG A 380 -29.16 -6.39 56.07
N TYR A 381 -28.44 -5.30 55.81
CA TYR A 381 -26.99 -5.36 55.71
C TYR A 381 -26.39 -5.83 57.03
N THR A 382 -25.63 -6.92 56.93
CA THR A 382 -24.62 -7.29 57.90
C THR A 382 -23.34 -7.61 57.15
N GLU A 383 -22.20 -7.29 57.74
CA GLU A 383 -20.89 -7.60 57.16
C GLU A 383 -20.78 -9.11 56.86
N LYS A 384 -21.24 -9.95 57.80
CA LYS A 384 -21.23 -11.41 57.68
C LYS A 384 -22.11 -11.95 56.54
N GLU A 385 -23.36 -11.50 56.40
CA GLU A 385 -24.24 -11.96 55.32
C GLU A 385 -23.75 -11.51 53.95
N THR A 386 -23.24 -10.27 53.88
CA THR A 386 -22.69 -9.70 52.65
C THR A 386 -21.45 -10.47 52.21
N GLU A 387 -20.55 -10.78 53.14
CA GLU A 387 -19.35 -11.57 52.89
C GLU A 387 -19.68 -12.97 52.38
N GLN A 388 -20.65 -13.66 53.01
CA GLN A 388 -21.12 -14.96 52.56
C GLN A 388 -21.63 -14.91 51.11
N LYS A 389 -22.40 -13.87 50.75
CA LYS A 389 -22.91 -13.66 49.40
C LYS A 389 -21.77 -13.40 48.40
N ILE A 390 -20.74 -12.64 48.79
CA ILE A 390 -19.55 -12.42 47.96
C ILE A 390 -18.86 -13.76 47.67
N GLU A 391 -18.59 -14.56 48.71
CA GLU A 391 -17.97 -15.88 48.54
C GLU A 391 -18.79 -16.83 47.64
N GLU A 392 -20.12 -16.80 47.75
CA GLU A 392 -21.01 -17.60 46.92
C GLU A 392 -20.91 -17.18 45.44
N ALA A 393 -20.88 -15.87 45.16
CA ALA A 393 -20.70 -15.35 43.81
C ALA A 393 -19.32 -15.69 43.23
N GLU A 394 -18.25 -15.61 44.04
CA GLU A 394 -16.89 -16.00 43.65
C GLU A 394 -16.77 -17.50 43.37
N LYS A 395 -17.38 -18.35 44.22
CA LYS A 395 -17.46 -19.81 44.00
C LYS A 395 -18.22 -20.15 42.71
N ALA A 396 -19.28 -19.41 42.39
CA ALA A 396 -20.00 -19.58 41.12
C ALA A 396 -19.09 -19.24 39.93
N ALA A 397 -18.34 -18.12 40.00
CA ALA A 397 -17.39 -17.74 38.96
C ALA A 397 -16.30 -18.81 38.73
N GLY A 398 -15.82 -19.46 39.79
CA GLY A 398 -14.88 -20.59 39.72
C GLY A 398 -15.43 -21.84 39.01
N LYS A 399 -16.76 -21.95 38.85
CA LYS A 399 -17.44 -23.01 38.08
C LYS A 399 -17.83 -22.57 36.67
N GLU A 400 -17.18 -21.52 36.15
CA GLU A 400 -17.49 -20.88 34.86
C GLU A 400 -18.91 -20.28 34.77
N ILE A 401 -19.59 -20.07 35.91
CA ILE A 401 -20.88 -19.38 35.96
C ILE A 401 -20.59 -17.87 35.98
N GLY A 402 -20.85 -17.21 34.85
CA GLY A 402 -20.62 -15.78 34.70
C GLY A 402 -21.52 -14.91 35.58
N PRO A 403 -21.23 -13.58 35.66
CA PRO A 403 -22.09 -12.64 36.38
C PRO A 403 -23.50 -12.62 35.78
N HIS A 404 -24.49 -12.23 36.58
CA HIS A 404 -25.87 -12.08 36.12
C HIS A 404 -25.95 -11.20 34.85
N THR A 405 -26.73 -11.68 33.88
CA THR A 405 -26.84 -11.07 32.55
C THR A 405 -27.86 -9.94 32.56
N CYS A 406 -27.77 -9.03 31.59
CA CYS A 406 -28.79 -8.00 31.37
C CYS A 406 -30.17 -8.63 31.11
N THR A 407 -30.22 -9.75 30.38
CA THR A 407 -31.46 -10.51 30.14
C THR A 407 -32.07 -11.04 31.43
N PHE A 408 -31.26 -11.62 32.32
CA PHE A 408 -31.73 -12.08 33.63
C PHE A 408 -32.29 -10.91 34.47
N ILE A 409 -31.58 -9.78 34.49
CA ILE A 409 -32.00 -8.57 35.20
C ILE A 409 -33.34 -8.02 34.67
N GLU A 410 -33.52 -7.99 33.34
CA GLU A 410 -34.77 -7.50 32.73
C GLU A 410 -35.93 -8.49 32.91
N GLN A 411 -35.70 -9.78 32.66
CA GLN A 411 -36.78 -10.77 32.57
C GLN A 411 -37.15 -11.38 33.93
N GLU A 412 -36.16 -11.70 34.76
CA GLU A 412 -36.38 -12.41 36.03
C GLU A 412 -36.52 -11.44 37.21
N LEU A 413 -35.80 -10.31 37.18
CA LEU A 413 -35.90 -9.30 38.24
C LEU A 413 -36.90 -8.18 37.92
N GLY A 414 -37.34 -8.07 36.66
CA GLY A 414 -38.31 -7.05 36.24
C GLY A 414 -37.75 -5.63 36.18
N PHE A 415 -36.43 -5.44 36.09
CA PHE A 415 -35.83 -4.11 35.97
C PHE A 415 -35.81 -3.64 34.51
N ASP A 416 -36.53 -2.56 34.21
CA ASP A 416 -36.60 -2.00 32.85
C ASP A 416 -35.35 -1.16 32.51
N CYS A 417 -34.44 -1.72 31.71
CA CYS A 417 -33.24 -1.02 31.26
C CYS A 417 -33.54 -0.07 30.08
N PRO A 418 -32.89 1.12 30.04
CA PRO A 418 -33.15 2.12 29.00
C PRO A 418 -32.81 1.60 27.60
N ARG A 419 -33.54 2.08 26.59
CA ARG A 419 -33.38 1.66 25.18
C ARG A 419 -31.96 1.90 24.65
N ASP A 420 -31.31 2.97 25.10
CA ASP A 420 -29.97 3.38 24.67
C ASP A 420 -28.84 2.82 25.55
N CYS A 421 -29.15 1.80 26.38
CA CYS A 421 -28.21 1.15 27.29
C CYS A 421 -26.89 0.76 26.59
N PRO A 422 -25.72 1.12 27.15
CA PRO A 422 -24.43 0.81 26.53
C PRO A 422 -24.17 -0.69 26.37
N ALA A 423 -24.72 -1.54 27.25
CA ALA A 423 -24.58 -3.00 27.11
C ALA A 423 -25.21 -3.52 25.81
N LYS A 424 -26.38 -3.01 25.43
CA LYS A 424 -27.05 -3.35 24.16
C LYS A 424 -26.25 -2.83 22.96
N LYS A 425 -25.76 -1.58 23.03
CA LYS A 425 -24.93 -0.99 21.96
C LYS A 425 -23.60 -1.72 21.74
N LEU A 426 -22.99 -2.23 22.80
CA LEU A 426 -21.72 -2.93 22.75
C LEU A 426 -21.85 -4.44 22.50
N ASP A 427 -23.06 -4.97 22.37
CA ASP A 427 -23.35 -6.40 22.20
C ASP A 427 -22.68 -7.26 23.28
N VAL A 428 -22.96 -6.93 24.55
CA VAL A 428 -22.43 -7.66 25.71
C VAL A 428 -23.57 -8.16 26.60
N LYS A 429 -23.35 -9.33 27.21
CA LYS A 429 -24.41 -10.05 27.92
C LYS A 429 -24.67 -9.57 29.34
N SER A 430 -23.73 -8.88 29.99
CA SER A 430 -23.83 -8.50 31.40
C SER A 430 -23.33 -7.07 31.67
N PRO A 431 -23.80 -6.42 32.75
CA PRO A 431 -23.29 -5.11 33.16
C PRO A 431 -21.77 -5.12 33.41
N ALA A 432 -21.25 -6.19 34.02
CA ALA A 432 -19.81 -6.35 34.22
C ALA A 432 -19.04 -6.46 32.89
N GLY A 433 -19.58 -7.20 31.91
CA GLY A 433 -18.98 -7.30 30.58
C GLY A 433 -18.95 -5.94 29.86
N MET A 434 -20.02 -5.15 29.99
CA MET A 434 -20.08 -3.77 29.50
C MET A 434 -18.99 -2.90 30.12
N ALA A 435 -18.86 -2.95 31.45
CA ALA A 435 -17.86 -2.18 32.18
C ALA A 435 -16.43 -2.53 31.77
N LYS A 436 -16.11 -3.84 31.67
CA LYS A 436 -14.78 -4.30 31.21
C LYS A 436 -14.49 -3.86 29.78
N LYS A 437 -15.49 -3.91 28.88
CA LYS A 437 -15.35 -3.47 27.49
C LYS A 437 -15.12 -1.95 27.39
N LEU A 438 -15.88 -1.15 28.15
CA LEU A 438 -15.68 0.31 28.21
C LEU A 438 -14.32 0.69 28.78
N ALA A 439 -13.84 -0.01 29.81
CA ALA A 439 -12.51 0.23 30.37
C ALA A 439 -11.41 -0.12 29.37
N SER A 440 -11.52 -1.26 28.68
CA SER A 440 -10.57 -1.65 27.64
C SER A 440 -10.51 -0.62 26.51
N GLN A 441 -11.65 -0.09 26.08
CA GLN A 441 -11.73 0.97 25.07
C GLN A 441 -11.09 2.30 25.50
N GLU A 442 -11.18 2.65 26.79
CA GLU A 442 -10.52 3.86 27.32
C GLU A 442 -8.99 3.72 27.34
N ILE A 443 -8.48 2.53 27.61
CA ILE A 443 -7.04 2.28 27.71
C ILE A 443 -6.41 2.09 26.34
N HIS A 444 -7.03 1.30 25.46
CA HIS A 444 -6.43 0.82 24.21
C HIS A 444 -7.07 1.40 22.94
N GLY A 445 -8.12 2.20 23.11
CA GLY A 445 -8.92 2.71 22.00
C GLY A 445 -10.02 1.74 21.55
N ILE A 446 -10.93 2.26 20.73
CA ILE A 446 -12.16 1.56 20.30
C ILE A 446 -11.95 0.54 19.18
N TYR A 447 -10.76 0.54 18.58
CA TYR A 447 -10.42 -0.30 17.42
C TYR A 447 -9.77 -1.62 17.83
N LEU A 448 -9.43 -1.82 19.10
CA LEU A 448 -8.77 -3.02 19.58
C LEU A 448 -9.65 -3.76 20.57
N TYR A 449 -9.54 -5.09 20.57
CA TYR A 449 -10.11 -5.93 21.61
C TYR A 449 -9.22 -7.15 21.84
N LYS A 450 -9.29 -7.71 23.04
CA LYS A 450 -8.53 -8.91 23.43
C LYS A 450 -9.51 -10.06 23.72
N ASP A 451 -9.20 -11.24 23.21
CA ASP A 451 -9.89 -12.48 23.55
C ASP A 451 -8.90 -13.56 24.03
N LYS A 452 -9.36 -14.81 24.16
CA LYS A 452 -8.53 -15.94 24.61
C LYS A 452 -7.34 -16.24 23.69
N THR A 453 -7.38 -15.80 22.44
CA THR A 453 -6.35 -16.06 21.41
C THR A 453 -5.38 -14.89 21.24
N GLY A 454 -5.69 -13.71 21.79
CA GLY A 454 -4.79 -12.57 21.79
C GLY A 454 -5.50 -11.25 21.47
N TRP A 455 -4.72 -10.26 21.03
CA TRP A 455 -5.18 -8.96 20.57
C TRP A 455 -5.67 -9.02 19.13
N HIS A 456 -6.79 -8.35 18.84
CA HIS A 456 -7.42 -8.30 17.53
C HIS A 456 -7.83 -6.89 17.16
N LEU A 457 -7.78 -6.60 15.85
CA LEU A 457 -8.33 -5.39 15.26
C LEU A 457 -9.83 -5.54 15.03
N ASN A 458 -10.61 -4.59 15.54
CA ASN A 458 -12.02 -4.43 15.19
C ASN A 458 -12.15 -3.77 13.80
N LEU A 459 -11.88 -4.56 12.77
CA LEU A 459 -11.88 -4.12 11.37
C LEU A 459 -13.22 -3.49 10.97
N ARG A 460 -14.33 -4.05 11.45
CA ARG A 460 -15.69 -3.55 11.16
C ARG A 460 -15.88 -2.11 11.66
N LYS A 461 -15.45 -1.83 12.90
CA LYS A 461 -15.55 -0.48 13.48
C LYS A 461 -14.65 0.51 12.75
N LEU A 462 -13.40 0.13 12.46
CA LEU A 462 -12.46 0.97 11.73
C LEU A 462 -12.97 1.33 10.33
N LEU A 463 -13.42 0.34 9.56
CA LEU A 463 -13.98 0.56 8.22
C LEU A 463 -15.25 1.42 8.27
N GLY A 464 -16.12 1.19 9.25
CA GLY A 464 -17.34 1.98 9.43
C GLY A 464 -17.04 3.47 9.66
N ASP A 465 -16.07 3.75 10.52
CA ASP A 465 -15.66 5.13 10.81
C ASP A 465 -15.03 5.79 9.58
N LEU A 466 -14.10 5.10 8.92
CA LEU A 466 -13.47 5.59 7.68
C LEU A 466 -14.51 5.88 6.58
N HIS A 467 -15.52 5.03 6.40
CA HIS A 467 -16.59 5.27 5.43
C HIS A 467 -17.52 6.43 5.82
N SER A 468 -17.69 6.68 7.12
CA SER A 468 -18.56 7.76 7.60
C SER A 468 -17.88 9.12 7.51
N GLU A 469 -16.56 9.17 7.69
CA GLU A 469 -15.77 10.40 7.75
C GLU A 469 -15.22 10.80 6.37
N TYR A 470 -14.93 9.82 5.52
CA TYR A 470 -14.32 10.05 4.21
C TYR A 470 -15.18 9.51 3.07
N SER A 471 -15.22 10.27 1.98
CA SER A 471 -15.85 9.85 0.74
C SER A 471 -14.78 9.34 -0.23
N PHE A 472 -14.58 8.02 -0.24
CA PHE A 472 -13.68 7.37 -1.19
C PHE A 472 -14.39 6.94 -2.48
N LYS A 473 -13.64 6.88 -3.57
CA LYS A 473 -14.02 6.24 -4.83
C LYS A 473 -12.84 5.48 -5.39
N THR A 474 -13.07 4.25 -5.84
CA THR A 474 -12.01 3.42 -6.40
C THR A 474 -12.23 3.19 -7.87
N ILE A 475 -11.23 3.50 -8.69
CA ILE A 475 -11.21 3.14 -10.11
C ILE A 475 -10.25 1.97 -10.32
N PHE A 476 -10.67 0.96 -11.08
CA PHE A 476 -9.78 -0.11 -11.46
C PHE A 476 -8.72 0.42 -12.43
N GLY A 477 -7.47 0.29 -12.04
CA GLY A 477 -6.32 0.58 -12.88
C GLY A 477 -5.73 -0.68 -13.46
N ILE A 478 -4.96 -0.54 -14.54
CA ILE A 478 -4.29 -1.65 -15.22
C ILE A 478 -3.18 -2.27 -14.32
N VAL A 479 -2.57 -1.45 -13.46
CA VAL A 479 -1.45 -1.85 -12.59
C VAL A 479 -1.94 -2.20 -11.19
N ARG A 480 -2.78 -1.34 -10.61
CA ARG A 480 -3.46 -1.45 -9.32
C ARG A 480 -4.67 -0.52 -9.33
N ASP A 481 -5.57 -0.70 -8.37
CA ASP A 481 -6.73 0.15 -8.20
C ASP A 481 -6.31 1.50 -7.62
N ASP A 482 -6.78 2.60 -8.19
CA ASP A 482 -6.55 3.93 -7.62
C ASP A 482 -7.70 4.26 -6.67
N ILE A 483 -7.38 4.52 -5.41
CA ILE A 483 -8.35 4.99 -4.41
C ILE A 483 -8.29 6.51 -4.36
N LEU A 484 -9.36 7.14 -4.82
CA LEU A 484 -9.57 8.57 -4.76
C LEU A 484 -10.29 8.94 -3.46
N ILE A 485 -9.96 10.13 -2.94
CA ILE A 485 -10.61 10.72 -1.76
C ILE A 485 -11.18 12.09 -2.14
N TYR A 486 -12.38 12.36 -1.65
CA TYR A 486 -13.04 13.65 -1.85
C TYR A 486 -12.57 14.67 -0.82
N GLU A 487 -11.97 15.76 -1.28
CA GLU A 487 -11.51 16.85 -0.42
C GLU A 487 -11.78 18.18 -1.13
N ASP A 488 -12.37 19.14 -0.42
CA ASP A 488 -12.56 20.52 -0.90
C ASP A 488 -13.22 20.59 -2.31
N GLY A 489 -14.29 19.83 -2.52
CA GLY A 489 -15.05 19.88 -3.77
C GLY A 489 -14.51 19.05 -4.93
N VAL A 490 -13.44 18.27 -4.74
CA VAL A 490 -12.79 17.50 -5.81
C VAL A 490 -12.26 16.15 -5.31
N TYR A 491 -12.24 15.15 -6.19
CA TYR A 491 -11.60 13.86 -5.93
C TYR A 491 -10.11 13.89 -6.29
N ASN A 492 -9.26 13.52 -5.33
CA ASN A 492 -7.80 13.49 -5.44
C ASN A 492 -7.27 12.04 -5.33
N TYR A 493 -6.09 11.77 -5.90
CA TYR A 493 -5.48 10.42 -5.98
C TYR A 493 -4.68 10.01 -4.72
N ASN A 494 -4.83 10.73 -3.61
CA ASN A 494 -4.12 10.50 -2.35
C ASN A 494 -4.86 9.55 -1.39
N GLY A 495 -5.93 8.87 -1.81
CA GLY A 495 -6.77 8.07 -0.90
C GLY A 495 -6.00 6.94 -0.21
N GLU A 496 -5.11 6.23 -0.90
CA GLU A 496 -4.28 5.19 -0.25
C GLU A 496 -3.40 5.75 0.86
N LYS A 497 -2.80 6.94 0.64
CA LYS A 497 -1.96 7.61 1.63
C LYS A 497 -2.77 7.96 2.88
N VAL A 498 -3.94 8.57 2.69
CA VAL A 498 -4.83 8.95 3.80
C VAL A 498 -5.30 7.72 4.58
N ILE A 499 -5.69 6.64 3.89
CA ILE A 499 -6.09 5.39 4.56
C ILE A 499 -4.96 4.86 5.44
N ARG A 500 -3.71 4.86 4.94
CA ARG A 500 -2.55 4.41 5.73
C ARG A 500 -2.33 5.30 6.95
N GLU A 501 -2.28 6.62 6.77
CA GLU A 501 -2.04 7.59 7.85
C GLU A 501 -3.13 7.52 8.92
N GLU A 502 -4.41 7.41 8.53
CA GLU A 502 -5.53 7.26 9.46
C GLU A 502 -5.51 5.92 10.21
N CYS A 503 -5.20 4.82 9.52
CA CYS A 503 -5.06 3.51 10.16
C CYS A 503 -3.95 3.52 11.23
N GLU A 504 -2.78 4.04 10.87
CA GLU A 504 -1.62 4.12 11.76
C GLU A 504 -1.90 5.06 12.94
N THR A 505 -2.56 6.19 12.70
CA THR A 505 -2.90 7.17 13.75
C THR A 505 -3.93 6.64 14.74
N ARG A 506 -4.99 5.97 14.26
CA ARG A 506 -6.11 5.51 15.09
C ARG A 506 -5.81 4.25 15.91
N VAL A 507 -4.96 3.38 15.38
CA VAL A 507 -4.69 2.06 15.97
C VAL A 507 -3.27 1.97 16.54
N GLY A 508 -2.29 2.56 15.86
CA GLY A 508 -0.88 2.48 16.24
C GLY A 508 -0.15 1.22 15.76
N VAL A 509 1.17 1.33 15.74
CA VAL A 509 2.12 0.22 15.53
C VAL A 509 2.35 -0.45 16.90
N PRO A 510 2.31 -1.81 17.04
CA PRO A 510 2.61 -2.83 16.03
C PRO A 510 1.39 -3.52 15.39
N ILE A 511 0.17 -3.31 15.90
CA ILE A 511 -1.02 -4.02 15.38
C ILE A 511 -1.32 -3.59 13.94
N MET A 512 -1.07 -2.31 13.62
CA MET A 512 -1.18 -1.81 12.26
C MET A 512 0.05 -2.16 11.42
N THR A 513 0.12 -3.41 10.96
CA THR A 513 1.16 -3.89 10.04
C THR A 513 0.85 -3.49 8.59
N THR A 514 1.84 -3.58 7.69
CA THR A 514 1.62 -3.40 6.25
C THR A 514 0.55 -4.36 5.69
N HIS A 515 0.47 -5.58 6.22
CA HIS A 515 -0.57 -6.54 5.83
C HIS A 515 -1.95 -6.04 6.27
N THR A 516 -2.08 -5.61 7.52
CA THR A 516 -3.33 -5.07 8.08
C THR A 516 -3.82 -3.85 7.28
N VAL A 517 -2.93 -2.90 6.97
CA VAL A 517 -3.26 -1.73 6.14
C VAL A 517 -3.72 -2.16 4.74
N SER A 518 -3.05 -3.15 4.13
CA SER A 518 -3.43 -3.69 2.82
C SER A 518 -4.83 -4.31 2.85
N GLU A 519 -5.17 -5.03 3.92
CA GLU A 519 -6.50 -5.60 4.12
C GLU A 519 -7.59 -4.52 4.20
N VAL A 520 -7.38 -3.49 5.04
CA VAL A 520 -8.30 -2.33 5.15
C VAL A 520 -8.49 -1.67 3.78
N LYS A 521 -7.38 -1.42 3.07
CA LYS A 521 -7.37 -0.82 1.74
C LYS A 521 -8.21 -1.62 0.75
N ASN A 522 -8.02 -2.94 0.71
CA ASN A 522 -8.75 -3.83 -0.19
C ASN A 522 -10.25 -3.90 0.15
N HIS A 523 -10.63 -3.75 1.42
CA HIS A 523 -12.03 -3.61 1.80
C HIS A 523 -12.64 -2.31 1.29
N ILE A 524 -11.97 -1.17 1.49
CA ILE A 524 -12.44 0.13 0.97
C ILE A 524 -12.52 0.12 -0.55
N ALA A 525 -11.52 -0.44 -1.23
CA ALA A 525 -11.50 -0.56 -2.69
C ALA A 525 -12.74 -1.27 -3.23
N ARG A 526 -13.07 -2.44 -2.65
CA ARG A 526 -14.24 -3.23 -3.05
C ARG A 526 -15.58 -2.55 -2.75
N SER A 527 -15.67 -1.82 -1.64
CA SER A 527 -16.92 -1.15 -1.25
C SER A 527 -17.15 0.20 -1.93
N THR A 528 -16.13 0.80 -2.56
CA THR A 528 -16.19 2.16 -3.12
C THR A 528 -15.91 2.22 -4.63
N PHE A 529 -15.93 1.07 -5.30
CA PHE A 529 -15.71 0.96 -6.73
C PHE A 529 -16.62 1.89 -7.56
N THR A 530 -16.05 2.49 -8.60
CA THR A 530 -16.75 3.28 -9.60
C THR A 530 -16.07 3.17 -10.97
N ASP A 531 -16.85 3.16 -12.04
CA ASP A 531 -16.29 3.13 -13.40
C ASP A 531 -15.59 4.43 -13.74
N ARG A 532 -14.42 4.33 -14.40
CA ARG A 532 -13.63 5.50 -14.82
C ARG A 532 -14.43 6.46 -15.71
N GLU A 533 -15.35 5.93 -16.51
CA GLU A 533 -16.21 6.70 -17.43
C GLU A 533 -17.21 7.62 -16.71
N ARG A 534 -17.49 7.35 -15.43
CA ARG A 534 -18.37 8.19 -14.59
C ARG A 534 -17.67 9.42 -14.02
N LEU A 535 -16.34 9.48 -14.13
CA LEU A 535 -15.57 10.64 -13.70
C LEU A 535 -15.64 11.75 -14.76
N ASN A 536 -15.95 12.98 -14.34
CA ASN A 536 -16.01 14.17 -15.19
C ASN A 536 -16.99 14.06 -16.38
N THR A 537 -18.07 13.26 -16.25
CA THR A 537 -19.05 13.03 -17.33
C THR A 537 -19.98 14.22 -17.56
N GLU A 538 -20.22 15.03 -16.53
CA GLU A 538 -21.22 16.11 -16.56
C GLU A 538 -20.79 17.27 -17.46
N LYS A 539 -21.40 17.36 -18.65
CA LYS A 539 -21.02 18.32 -19.70
C LYS A 539 -21.41 19.77 -19.40
N TYR A 540 -22.47 19.97 -18.61
CA TYR A 540 -23.06 21.29 -18.37
C TYR A 540 -22.83 21.82 -16.96
N ILE A 541 -22.11 21.07 -16.13
CA ILE A 541 -21.80 21.47 -14.76
C ILE A 541 -20.29 21.65 -14.66
N ILE A 542 -19.85 22.87 -14.35
CA ILE A 542 -18.45 23.20 -14.17
C ILE A 542 -18.12 23.22 -12.68
N ASN A 543 -17.13 22.44 -12.26
CA ASN A 543 -16.63 22.46 -10.90
C ASN A 543 -15.68 23.65 -10.69
N LEU A 544 -16.15 24.66 -9.95
CA LEU A 544 -15.44 25.91 -9.65
C LEU A 544 -15.00 25.95 -8.18
N ARG A 545 -14.21 26.96 -7.81
CA ARG A 545 -13.69 27.10 -6.43
C ARG A 545 -14.80 27.26 -5.39
N ASN A 546 -15.91 27.89 -5.75
CA ASN A 546 -17.03 28.18 -4.84
C ASN A 546 -18.28 27.30 -5.07
N GLY A 547 -18.21 26.28 -5.93
CA GLY A 547 -19.30 25.35 -6.13
C GLY A 547 -19.39 24.77 -7.53
N LEU A 548 -20.49 24.07 -7.79
CA LEU A 548 -20.82 23.44 -9.07
C LEU A 548 -21.75 24.37 -9.86
N LEU A 549 -21.26 24.95 -10.95
CA LEU A 549 -22.02 25.88 -11.79
C LEU A 549 -22.71 25.14 -12.94
N ASP A 550 -24.04 25.11 -12.96
CA ASP A 550 -24.78 24.71 -14.17
C ASP A 550 -24.78 25.88 -15.17
N VAL A 551 -24.10 25.72 -16.30
CA VAL A 551 -23.93 26.79 -17.30
C VAL A 551 -25.21 27.14 -18.06
N ARG A 552 -26.21 26.25 -18.05
CA ARG A 552 -27.50 26.47 -18.73
C ARG A 552 -28.40 27.34 -17.86
N THR A 553 -28.44 27.05 -16.57
CA THR A 553 -29.31 27.74 -15.61
C THR A 553 -28.62 28.90 -14.88
N ARG A 554 -27.29 28.96 -14.93
CA ARG A 554 -26.43 29.89 -14.17
C ARG A 554 -26.59 29.77 -12.65
N LYS A 555 -27.05 28.61 -12.18
CA LYS A 555 -27.17 28.32 -10.75
C LYS A 555 -25.89 27.68 -10.23
N LEU A 556 -25.42 28.20 -9.10
CA LEU A 556 -24.31 27.63 -8.35
C LEU A 556 -24.88 26.73 -7.25
N ILE A 557 -24.45 25.47 -7.24
CA ILE A 557 -24.84 24.46 -6.26
C ILE A 557 -23.65 24.18 -5.35
N PRO A 558 -23.83 23.95 -4.04
CA PRO A 558 -22.75 23.53 -3.17
C PRO A 558 -22.03 22.28 -3.69
N HIS A 559 -20.74 22.18 -3.37
CA HIS A 559 -19.97 20.98 -3.64
C HIS A 559 -20.58 19.77 -2.93
N THR A 560 -20.55 18.61 -3.61
CA THR A 560 -21.00 17.34 -3.04
C THR A 560 -20.11 16.19 -3.51
N PRO A 561 -19.80 15.20 -2.64
CA PRO A 561 -19.09 13.99 -3.05
C PRO A 561 -19.87 13.14 -4.06
N ALA A 562 -21.17 13.38 -4.22
CA ALA A 562 -21.96 12.73 -5.27
C ALA A 562 -21.54 13.17 -6.69
N PHE A 563 -20.93 14.35 -6.83
CA PHE A 563 -20.43 14.85 -8.10
C PHE A 563 -19.01 14.35 -8.34
N LEU A 564 -18.88 13.35 -9.22
CA LEU A 564 -17.63 12.65 -9.46
C LEU A 564 -16.69 13.44 -10.39
N SER A 565 -15.94 14.39 -9.82
CA SER A 565 -14.98 15.18 -10.58
C SER A 565 -13.59 15.16 -9.97
N THR A 566 -12.59 14.96 -10.83
CA THR A 566 -11.16 15.04 -10.49
C THR A 566 -10.52 16.37 -10.93
N VAL A 567 -11.35 17.32 -11.39
CA VAL A 567 -10.91 18.61 -11.90
C VAL A 567 -11.74 19.70 -11.24
N ARG A 568 -11.07 20.65 -10.58
CA ARG A 568 -11.68 21.88 -10.09
C ARG A 568 -10.97 23.07 -10.68
N ILE A 569 -11.71 23.96 -11.32
CA ILE A 569 -11.16 25.18 -11.89
C ILE A 569 -11.00 26.20 -10.75
N PRO A 570 -9.81 26.81 -10.56
CA PRO A 570 -9.52 27.71 -9.45
C PRO A 570 -10.12 29.12 -9.66
N ILE A 571 -11.36 29.20 -10.11
CA ILE A 571 -12.11 30.42 -10.39
C ILE A 571 -13.32 30.48 -9.46
N ILE A 572 -13.64 31.66 -8.96
CA ILE A 572 -14.86 31.93 -8.19
C ILE A 572 -15.91 32.45 -9.17
N TYR A 573 -17.10 31.85 -9.18
CA TYR A 573 -18.23 32.36 -9.92
C TYR A 573 -18.89 33.51 -9.15
N ASP A 574 -18.99 34.67 -9.79
CA ASP A 574 -19.75 35.81 -9.31
C ASP A 574 -20.80 36.16 -10.38
N PRO A 575 -22.12 35.99 -10.10
CA PRO A 575 -23.17 36.32 -11.06
C PRO A 575 -23.23 37.82 -11.39
N GLN A 576 -22.62 38.68 -10.58
CA GLN A 576 -22.60 40.14 -10.76
C GLN A 576 -21.33 40.65 -11.46
N ALA A 577 -20.36 39.78 -11.77
CA ALA A 577 -19.12 40.18 -12.42
C ALA A 577 -19.39 40.79 -13.80
N LYS A 578 -18.95 42.04 -14.02
CA LYS A 578 -19.06 42.76 -15.29
C LYS A 578 -17.75 42.65 -16.08
N CYS A 579 -17.84 42.24 -17.35
CA CYS A 579 -16.68 42.15 -18.25
C CYS A 579 -16.13 43.56 -18.55
N GLN A 580 -14.86 43.82 -18.21
CA GLN A 580 -14.22 45.13 -18.43
C GLN A 580 -13.60 45.31 -19.84
N LEU A 581 -13.66 44.30 -20.73
CA LEU A 581 -12.86 44.24 -21.97
C LEU A 581 -13.64 44.23 -23.30
N LEU A 582 -14.86 44.77 -23.35
CA LEU A 582 -15.65 44.84 -24.60
C LEU A 582 -15.89 46.26 -25.18
N PHE A 583 -15.15 47.28 -24.73
CA PHE A 583 -15.35 48.67 -25.19
C PHE A 583 -14.08 49.42 -25.65
N GLN A 584 -13.21 48.79 -26.45
CA GLN A 584 -12.28 49.59 -27.29
C GLN A 584 -12.21 49.04 -28.72
N PRO A 585 -12.52 49.86 -29.75
CA PRO A 585 -12.36 49.45 -31.14
C PRO A 585 -10.86 49.37 -31.50
N PRO A 586 -10.41 48.36 -32.27
CA PRO A 586 -9.01 48.23 -32.62
C PRO A 586 -8.63 49.27 -33.68
N ARG A 587 -7.73 50.19 -33.33
CA ARG A 587 -6.81 50.79 -34.30
C ARG A 587 -5.64 49.82 -34.46
N PHE A 588 -5.42 49.30 -35.67
CA PHE A 588 -4.13 49.09 -36.35
C PHE A 588 -4.22 47.98 -37.40
N SER A 589 -3.74 48.35 -38.58
CA SER A 589 -3.53 47.58 -39.80
C SER A 589 -2.18 46.86 -39.78
N ALA A 590 -2.17 45.51 -39.92
CA ALA A 590 -1.15 44.69 -40.62
C ALA A 590 -1.34 43.18 -40.28
N PRO A 591 -0.91 42.24 -41.16
CA PRO A 591 -1.32 40.84 -41.07
C PRO A 591 -0.27 39.86 -40.47
N PHE A 592 -0.78 38.79 -39.82
CA PHE A 592 -0.15 37.52 -39.37
C PHE A 592 0.80 37.53 -38.14
N PRO A 593 1.04 36.38 -37.44
CA PRO A 593 0.23 35.16 -37.23
C PRO A 593 0.03 34.81 -35.72
N PHE A 594 -0.90 33.90 -35.44
CA PHE A 594 -1.28 33.39 -34.11
C PHE A 594 -0.11 32.84 -33.26
N ARG A 595 0.39 33.66 -32.32
CA ARG A 595 1.01 33.24 -31.05
C ARG A 595 0.96 34.43 -30.10
N CYS A 596 0.71 34.16 -28.82
CA CYS A 596 0.69 35.11 -27.69
C CYS A 596 -0.69 35.67 -27.27
N ILE A 597 -1.57 34.83 -26.72
CA ILE A 597 -2.43 35.22 -25.59
C ILE A 597 -2.52 34.03 -24.62
N TRP A 598 -1.48 33.80 -23.81
CA TRP A 598 -1.54 32.98 -22.58
C TRP A 598 -0.45 33.42 -21.60
N ARG A 599 -0.27 34.73 -21.43
CA ARG A 599 0.49 35.30 -20.31
C ARG A 599 -0.20 36.58 -19.84
N ARG A 600 -0.56 36.58 -18.55
CA ARG A 600 -1.32 37.59 -17.78
C ARG A 600 -2.84 37.54 -17.90
N VAL A 601 -3.46 36.63 -17.13
CA VAL A 601 -4.56 37.01 -16.22
C VAL A 601 -4.34 36.25 -14.91
N VAL A 602 -3.57 36.87 -14.03
CA VAL A 602 -3.62 36.57 -12.60
C VAL A 602 -4.90 37.24 -12.12
N THR A 603 -5.78 36.49 -11.45
CA THR A 603 -7.03 36.91 -10.81
C THR A 603 -8.04 37.67 -11.70
N THR A 604 -9.16 37.04 -12.07
CA THR A 604 -10.56 37.59 -11.98
C THR A 604 -11.58 36.78 -12.78
N HIS A 605 -12.82 36.79 -12.26
CA HIS A 605 -14.09 36.18 -12.66
C HIS A 605 -14.37 36.07 -14.19
N VAL A 606 -15.11 35.02 -14.60
CA VAL A 606 -15.49 34.77 -16.01
C VAL A 606 -17.01 34.87 -16.23
N PHE A 607 -17.39 35.48 -17.35
CA PHE A 607 -18.75 35.76 -17.82
C PHE A 607 -19.06 34.98 -19.13
N PHE A 608 -20.31 34.59 -19.36
CA PHE A 608 -20.80 34.03 -20.64
C PHE A 608 -21.87 34.95 -21.28
N PRO A 609 -21.61 35.58 -22.45
CA PRO A 609 -22.64 36.34 -23.18
C PRO A 609 -23.53 35.44 -24.04
N PHE A 610 -24.83 35.78 -24.14
CA PHE A 610 -25.74 35.26 -25.16
C PHE A 610 -25.75 36.19 -26.39
N PRO A 611 -25.95 35.67 -27.63
CA PRO A 611 -26.40 36.48 -28.74
C PRO A 611 -27.91 36.74 -28.60
N GLY A 612 -28.27 38.01 -28.44
CA GLY A 612 -29.66 38.46 -28.40
C GLY A 612 -30.34 38.34 -29.76
N HIS A 613 -31.64 38.04 -29.71
CA HIS A 613 -32.60 38.08 -30.80
C HIS A 613 -32.36 39.26 -31.77
N ARG A 614 -32.06 38.95 -33.04
CA ARG A 614 -32.38 39.83 -34.16
C ARG A 614 -33.50 39.20 -34.98
N LYS A 615 -34.58 39.97 -35.12
CA LYS A 615 -35.70 39.72 -36.04
C LYS A 615 -35.15 39.50 -37.45
N LEU A 616 -35.48 38.37 -38.06
CA LEU A 616 -35.42 38.17 -39.50
C LEU A 616 -36.78 38.55 -40.10
N PRO A 617 -36.86 39.30 -41.21
CA PRO A 617 -38.10 39.52 -41.92
C PRO A 617 -38.34 38.41 -42.96
N GLY A 618 -39.61 38.05 -43.15
CA GLY A 618 -40.13 37.59 -44.45
C GLY A 618 -40.40 36.09 -44.59
N HIS A 619 -41.68 35.73 -44.56
CA HIS A 619 -42.25 34.44 -44.95
C HIS A 619 -42.04 34.11 -46.44
N GLY A 620 -41.91 32.82 -46.75
CA GLY A 620 -42.13 32.22 -48.07
C GLY A 620 -41.95 30.69 -48.01
N PRO A 621 -42.96 29.86 -48.35
CA PRO A 621 -43.01 28.46 -47.94
C PRO A 621 -42.33 27.52 -48.95
N TYR A 622 -41.65 26.48 -48.47
CA TYR A 622 -41.30 25.33 -49.31
C TYR A 622 -42.05 24.07 -48.86
N SER A 623 -42.83 23.58 -49.80
CA SER A 623 -43.56 22.33 -49.83
C SER A 623 -42.62 21.11 -49.91
N THR A 624 -42.97 20.09 -49.13
CA THR A 624 -42.98 18.63 -49.35
C THR A 624 -42.18 17.98 -50.49
N ASN A 625 -41.69 16.76 -50.16
CA ASN A 625 -41.17 15.65 -50.98
C ASN A 625 -39.65 15.67 -51.17
N GLY A 626 -38.87 14.60 -51.00
CA GLY A 626 -39.12 13.19 -50.77
C GLY A 626 -37.88 12.40 -51.22
N VAL A 627 -37.73 11.18 -50.69
CA VAL A 627 -37.02 10.02 -51.28
C VAL A 627 -35.48 9.95 -51.18
N GLN A 628 -35.05 8.93 -50.41
CA GLN A 628 -34.02 7.89 -50.61
C GLN A 628 -32.89 8.10 -51.62
N GLY A 629 -31.70 7.58 -51.27
CA GLY A 629 -30.77 7.07 -52.28
C GLY A 629 -29.32 6.97 -51.82
N GLU A 630 -28.85 5.74 -51.70
CA GLU A 630 -27.47 5.28 -51.53
C GLU A 630 -26.42 6.01 -52.41
N SER A 631 -25.16 6.07 -51.97
CA SER A 631 -24.07 5.34 -52.63
C SER A 631 -22.69 5.69 -52.06
N ARG A 632 -21.76 4.78 -52.37
CA ARG A 632 -20.46 4.56 -51.78
C ARG A 632 -19.37 5.50 -52.33
N ARG A 633 -18.28 5.54 -51.54
CA ARG A 633 -16.86 5.51 -51.93
C ARG A 633 -16.09 6.85 -52.00
N PRO A 634 -14.74 6.79 -51.86
CA PRO A 634 -13.97 7.57 -50.87
C PRO A 634 -13.00 8.56 -51.55
N PHE A 635 -12.36 9.46 -50.79
CA PHE A 635 -11.06 10.00 -51.21
C PHE A 635 -10.17 10.42 -50.05
N ASP A 636 -8.89 10.17 -50.32
CA ASP A 636 -7.66 10.31 -49.56
C ASP A 636 -7.27 11.74 -49.09
N ASN A 637 -6.35 11.71 -48.11
CA ASN A 637 -5.20 12.60 -47.88
C ASN A 637 -5.39 14.10 -47.60
N ALA A 638 -5.05 14.49 -46.36
CA ALA A 638 -3.89 15.34 -46.03
C ALA A 638 -3.55 15.24 -44.54
#